data_AF-A0A2R6PBG1-F1
#
_entry.id   AF-A0A2R6PBG1-F1
#
_cell.length_a   1.000
_cell.length_b   1.000
_cell.length_c   1.000
_cell.angle_alpha   90.00
_cell.angle_beta   90.00
_cell.angle_gamma   90.00
#
_symmetry.space_group_name_H-M   'P 1'
#
loop_
_entity.id
_entity.type
_entity.pdbx_description
1 polymer ?
#
loop_
_entity_poly.entity_id
_entity_poly.type
_entity_poly.pdbx_seq_one_letter_code
_entity_poly.pdbx_strand_id
1 'polypeptide(L)'
;MSIPKEPEQVMKQRGGSVLGKKTILKSDHFPGCQNKRLSPQIDGAPNYRQADSLHVHGVAIPTTDGIRNVLNHIGAQLDEKQTRVLWINLREEPVVYINGRPFVLRDVERPFSNLEYTGINRDRVEQMEDRLKEDILLEAARYGNKVLVTDELPDGQMVDQWEPVTNVSVKTPLEVYEELQAKQYLVDYERVPVTDEKSPKEQDFDILVDKISQVDINTEIIFNCQMGRGRTTTGMVIATLVYLNRIGASGIPRTNSIGKVSNSGSSVTDNLPNSEDAIRRGEYTVIRSLIRVLEGGVEGKRQVDKVIDKCASMQNLREAIATYRNSILRQPDEMKREASLSFFVEYLERYYFLICFAVYLHTERALHPKSPDQRSFADWMKARPELYSIIRRLLRRNPMGALGYANSNPVLKRIAESSDGRPCEMSVVAALRNGEVLGSQTVLKSDHCPGCQHPSLPERVEGAPNFREIPGFPVYGVANPTIDGIRSVIQRTGSSKGGRPIFWHNMREEPVVYINGKPFVLREVERPYKNMLEYSGIDRERVQRMEARLKEDILREAECYGGAIMVIHETDDGQIFDAWEHVSSDVIQTPLEVFRCLEYGGFPIKYARVPITDGKAPKSSDFDTLAMNIASASKDTVFVFNCQMGRGRTTTGTVIACLLKLRIDYGRPIRILLDGTSHEEVDGGSSSGEETSGHDTSFAIGSMKDRPRKEPSHAFGINDILLLWKITRLFDNGVECREALDAIIDRCSALQNIRQAVLQYRKVFNQQHVEPRERRLALNRGAEYLERYFRLIAFAAYLGSEAFDWFCGQGEFRMTFKNWLHQRPEVQAMKWSIRLRPGRFFTVPEELRAPQESQHGDAVMEAIVKARNGSVLGKGSILKMYFFPGQRTSSNIQIHGAPHVYKVDGYPVYSMATPTIAGAKEMLAYLDAKTPAEGNVARKVILTDLREEAVAYINGTPFVLRELNKPVDTLKHVGITGPVVEHMEARLKEDILSEIKQAGGRMLLHREEYSPALNQVSVIGYWENIFVDDVKTPAEVYAALKDEGYNIEYRRIPLTREREALASDIDAIHYCRDDSAGSHLFVSHTGFGGVAYAMAIICIRLDADAKLASDMPRPSAFLNQAFDEEAHKMGDYRDILSLTRVLVCGPKSKADVDNIIERCAGAGHLRDDILCYSKQLQKFSDGDDEHRAYLTDMGIKALRRYFFLITFRSYLYCTSAAEMQFSSWMDARPELGHLCNNLRIDK
;
A
#
# COMPACT_ATOMS: atom_id res chain seq x y z
N MET A 1 52.48 13.96 25.75
CA MET A 1 51.66 14.47 24.63
C MET A 1 50.30 14.89 25.19
N SER A 2 49.62 15.90 24.63
CA SER A 2 48.44 16.51 25.25
C SER A 2 47.12 15.91 24.73
N ILE A 3 46.41 15.20 25.62
CA ILE A 3 45.03 14.68 25.50
C ILE A 3 44.51 14.67 26.96
N PRO A 4 43.27 15.10 27.30
CA PRO A 4 42.12 15.25 26.41
C PRO A 4 41.79 16.66 25.92
N LYS A 5 41.29 16.72 24.69
CA LYS A 5 40.18 17.63 24.32
C LYS A 5 38.92 17.17 25.05
N GLU A 6 37.96 18.06 25.30
CA GLU A 6 36.70 17.66 25.94
C GLU A 6 35.96 16.57 25.13
N PRO A 7 35.25 15.63 25.79
CA PRO A 7 34.55 14.51 25.13
C PRO A 7 33.67 14.95 23.95
N GLU A 8 32.91 16.04 24.12
CA GLU A 8 32.11 16.63 23.04
C GLU A 8 32.93 16.96 21.79
N GLN A 9 34.15 17.49 21.95
CA GLN A 9 34.99 17.87 20.82
C GLN A 9 35.52 16.65 20.07
N VAL A 10 35.71 15.52 20.76
CA VAL A 10 36.03 14.23 20.13
C VAL A 10 34.82 13.71 19.36
N MET A 11 33.63 13.68 19.97
CA MET A 11 32.38 13.26 19.31
C MET A 11 32.02 14.13 18.10
N LYS A 12 32.32 15.44 18.14
CA LYS A 12 32.16 16.39 17.04
C LYS A 12 33.24 16.24 15.95
N GLN A 13 34.38 15.59 16.25
CA GLN A 13 35.48 15.27 15.33
C GLN A 13 35.48 13.80 14.85
N ARG A 14 34.41 13.06 15.13
CA ARG A 14 34.18 11.71 14.57
C ARG A 14 33.84 11.77 13.09
N GLY A 15 34.58 10.99 12.30
CA GLY A 15 34.48 10.90 10.85
C GLY A 15 34.62 9.47 10.33
N GLY A 16 34.34 8.47 11.18
CA GLY A 16 34.26 7.08 10.77
C GLY A 16 33.07 6.80 9.85
N SER A 17 33.10 5.65 9.18
CA SER A 17 32.02 5.23 8.28
C SER A 17 30.75 4.77 9.01
N VAL A 18 30.91 4.28 10.24
CA VAL A 18 29.87 3.86 11.18
C VAL A 18 29.96 4.71 12.46
N LEU A 19 31.17 4.89 13.01
CA LEU A 19 31.48 5.79 14.14
C LEU A 19 31.64 7.25 13.67
N GLY A 20 30.55 7.80 13.12
CA GLY A 20 30.48 9.17 12.61
C GLY A 20 30.10 10.22 13.66
N LYS A 21 29.91 11.47 13.21
CA LYS A 21 29.36 12.58 14.00
C LYS A 21 28.05 12.16 14.71
N LYS A 22 27.78 12.79 15.86
CA LYS A 22 26.60 12.54 16.71
C LYS A 22 26.44 11.07 17.15
N THR A 23 27.54 10.31 17.28
CA THR A 23 27.52 8.93 17.80
C THR A 23 28.48 8.67 18.96
N ILE A 24 28.08 7.75 19.84
CA ILE A 24 28.87 7.25 20.98
C ILE A 24 28.97 5.72 20.98
N LEU A 25 30.00 5.19 21.65
CA LEU A 25 30.18 3.76 21.92
C LEU A 25 29.75 3.50 23.36
N LYS A 26 28.50 3.12 23.55
CA LYS A 26 27.94 2.88 24.89
C LYS A 26 28.25 1.45 25.35
N SER A 27 28.66 1.27 26.61
CA SER A 27 28.71 -0.07 27.22
C SER A 27 27.31 -0.68 27.25
N ASP A 28 27.23 -1.92 26.77
CA ASP A 28 26.00 -2.72 26.81
C ASP A 28 25.83 -3.46 28.15
N HIS A 29 26.88 -3.51 28.97
CA HIS A 29 26.77 -3.84 30.40
C HIS A 29 26.55 -2.55 31.18
N PHE A 30 25.40 -2.44 31.82
CA PHE A 30 24.95 -1.30 32.62
C PHE A 30 24.17 -1.81 33.86
N PRO A 31 24.04 -1.03 34.94
CA PRO A 31 23.48 -1.53 36.22
C PRO A 31 22.07 -2.14 36.11
N GLY A 32 21.24 -1.66 35.17
CA GLY A 32 19.91 -2.18 34.89
C GLY A 32 19.85 -3.47 34.06
N CYS A 33 20.98 -3.99 33.57
CA CYS A 33 20.98 -5.14 32.63
C CYS A 33 20.68 -6.50 33.29
N GLN A 34 20.88 -6.66 34.61
CA GLN A 34 20.81 -7.96 35.30
C GLN A 34 19.59 -8.09 36.24
N ASN A 35 18.66 -8.99 35.91
CA ASN A 35 17.55 -9.41 36.77
C ASN A 35 18.02 -10.48 37.77
N LYS A 36 18.45 -10.06 38.97
CA LYS A 36 18.99 -10.91 40.05
C LYS A 36 18.03 -11.99 40.59
N ARG A 37 16.79 -12.07 40.09
CA ARG A 37 15.81 -13.13 40.41
C ARG A 37 15.93 -14.37 39.51
N LEU A 38 16.69 -14.29 38.42
CA LEU A 38 16.98 -15.44 37.57
C LEU A 38 18.08 -16.32 38.19
N SER A 39 17.98 -17.63 37.94
CA SER A 39 18.97 -18.63 38.31
C SER A 39 19.07 -19.70 37.18
N PRO A 40 20.25 -20.28 36.94
CA PRO A 40 21.54 -19.99 37.59
C PRO A 40 22.08 -18.60 37.20
N GLN A 41 22.89 -18.00 38.07
CA GLN A 41 23.63 -16.78 37.74
C GLN A 41 25.02 -17.18 37.24
N ILE A 42 25.34 -16.81 35.99
CA ILE A 42 26.60 -17.12 35.34
C ILE A 42 27.38 -15.81 35.19
N ASP A 43 28.62 -15.79 35.67
CA ASP A 43 29.45 -14.57 35.62
C ASP A 43 29.75 -14.16 34.17
N GLY A 44 29.74 -12.85 33.92
CA GLY A 44 29.80 -12.26 32.58
C GLY A 44 28.56 -12.47 31.69
N ALA A 45 27.57 -13.30 32.09
CA ALA A 45 26.43 -13.70 31.27
C ALA A 45 25.07 -13.36 31.92
N PRO A 46 24.66 -12.07 31.94
CA PRO A 46 23.42 -11.65 32.57
C PRO A 46 22.16 -12.31 31.98
N ASN A 47 21.15 -12.53 32.82
CA ASN A 47 19.82 -13.05 32.45
C ASN A 47 19.78 -14.41 31.74
N TYR A 48 20.83 -15.23 31.89
CA TYR A 48 20.83 -16.63 31.46
C TYR A 48 19.69 -17.42 32.10
N ARG A 49 19.00 -18.25 31.31
CA ARG A 49 17.92 -19.15 31.72
C ARG A 49 17.60 -20.19 30.65
N GLN A 50 17.00 -21.30 31.06
CA GLN A 50 16.45 -22.35 30.19
C GLN A 50 14.91 -22.20 30.05
N ALA A 51 14.34 -22.74 28.96
CA ALA A 51 12.89 -22.90 28.79
C ALA A 51 12.41 -24.20 29.45
N ASP A 52 12.00 -24.12 30.72
CA ASP A 52 11.80 -25.25 31.65
C ASP A 52 13.00 -26.22 31.70
N SER A 53 12.97 -27.25 30.85
CA SER A 53 13.95 -28.33 30.73
C SER A 53 14.05 -28.81 29.28
N LEU A 54 13.85 -27.87 28.33
CA LEU A 54 13.99 -28.08 26.89
C LEU A 54 15.36 -27.57 26.43
N HIS A 55 15.80 -27.99 25.24
CA HIS A 55 17.10 -27.62 24.66
C HIS A 55 17.16 -26.18 24.10
N VAL A 56 16.56 -25.23 24.83
CA VAL A 56 16.36 -23.84 24.42
C VAL A 56 16.64 -22.89 25.59
N HIS A 57 17.57 -21.96 25.40
CA HIS A 57 18.08 -21.04 26.41
C HIS A 57 17.99 -19.58 25.93
N GLY A 58 18.02 -18.66 26.88
CA GLY A 58 18.05 -17.23 26.61
C GLY A 58 18.96 -16.48 27.57
N VAL A 59 19.74 -15.53 27.04
CA VAL A 59 20.71 -14.73 27.80
C VAL A 59 20.70 -13.27 27.31
N ALA A 60 21.12 -12.33 28.15
CA ALA A 60 21.46 -10.97 27.71
C ALA A 60 22.82 -10.98 26.99
N ILE A 61 23.25 -9.84 26.45
CA ILE A 61 24.56 -9.73 25.79
C ILE A 61 25.68 -10.07 26.80
N PRO A 62 26.47 -11.14 26.58
CA PRO A 62 27.51 -11.56 27.53
C PRO A 62 28.86 -10.86 27.24
N THR A 63 29.79 -10.93 28.20
CA THR A 63 31.23 -10.70 27.93
C THR A 63 31.85 -11.92 27.21
N THR A 64 33.06 -11.77 26.68
CA THR A 64 33.80 -12.89 26.05
C THR A 64 34.03 -14.07 27.01
N ASP A 65 34.20 -13.79 28.30
CA ASP A 65 34.32 -14.81 29.34
C ASP A 65 32.94 -15.34 29.76
N GLY A 66 31.90 -14.51 29.75
CA GLY A 66 30.52 -14.93 29.95
C GLY A 66 30.03 -15.96 28.92
N ILE A 67 30.40 -15.81 27.64
CA ILE A 67 30.12 -16.84 26.62
C ILE A 67 30.77 -18.17 27.01
N ARG A 68 32.06 -18.14 27.38
CA ARG A 68 32.80 -19.33 27.80
C ARG A 68 32.19 -19.98 29.04
N ASN A 69 31.77 -19.19 30.02
CA ASN A 69 31.13 -19.67 31.24
C ASN A 69 29.78 -20.35 30.94
N VAL A 70 29.00 -19.83 29.99
CA VAL A 70 27.75 -20.48 29.51
C VAL A 70 28.05 -21.79 28.78
N LEU A 71 29.03 -21.81 27.87
CA LEU A 71 29.42 -23.02 27.14
C LEU A 71 29.97 -24.12 28.07
N ASN A 72 30.75 -23.74 29.09
CA ASN A 72 31.20 -24.65 30.14
C ASN A 72 30.03 -25.19 30.97
N HIS A 73 29.08 -24.33 31.37
CA HIS A 73 27.90 -24.73 32.14
C HIS A 73 27.01 -25.75 31.41
N ILE A 74 26.88 -25.62 30.08
CA ILE A 74 26.16 -26.54 29.21
C ILE A 74 26.98 -27.82 28.90
N GLY A 75 28.30 -27.78 29.09
CA GLY A 75 29.20 -28.87 28.74
C GLY A 75 29.45 -28.98 27.23
N ALA A 76 29.77 -27.85 26.58
CA ALA A 76 30.05 -27.76 25.15
C ALA A 76 31.56 -27.81 24.81
N GLN A 77 32.40 -28.31 25.74
CA GLN A 77 33.83 -28.51 25.55
C GLN A 77 34.13 -29.99 25.31
N LEU A 78 34.93 -30.26 24.27
CA LEU A 78 35.23 -31.60 23.73
C LEU A 78 35.64 -32.68 24.75
N ASP A 79 36.31 -32.30 25.84
CA ASP A 79 36.85 -33.25 26.83
C ASP A 79 35.84 -33.70 27.90
N GLU A 80 34.78 -32.91 28.18
CA GLU A 80 33.90 -33.15 29.34
C GLU A 80 32.45 -33.51 28.98
N LYS A 81 31.95 -33.09 27.81
CA LYS A 81 30.67 -33.50 27.21
C LYS A 81 30.63 -33.12 25.72
N GLN A 82 29.99 -33.94 24.90
CA GLN A 82 29.84 -33.70 23.46
C GLN A 82 28.56 -32.91 23.12
N THR A 83 28.17 -31.94 23.96
CA THR A 83 26.97 -31.12 23.73
C THR A 83 27.26 -30.09 22.65
N ARG A 84 26.58 -30.18 21.49
CA ARG A 84 26.64 -29.13 20.46
C ARG A 84 25.72 -27.97 20.82
N VAL A 85 26.15 -26.75 20.52
CA VAL A 85 25.43 -25.50 20.79
C VAL A 85 25.20 -24.73 19.49
N LEU A 86 23.98 -24.25 19.25
CA LEU A 86 23.67 -23.25 18.23
C LEU A 86 23.40 -21.91 18.92
N TRP A 87 24.29 -20.94 18.77
CA TRP A 87 24.15 -19.60 19.36
C TRP A 87 23.58 -18.61 18.35
N ILE A 88 22.38 -18.08 18.62
CA ILE A 88 21.65 -17.17 17.74
C ILE A 88 21.57 -15.77 18.38
N ASN A 89 22.28 -14.81 17.79
CA ASN A 89 22.24 -13.40 18.19
C ASN A 89 21.14 -12.66 17.40
N LEU A 90 20.19 -12.06 18.11
CA LEU A 90 18.98 -11.45 17.53
C LEU A 90 19.07 -9.92 17.31
N ARG A 91 20.29 -9.37 17.19
CA ARG A 91 20.52 -7.91 17.17
C ARG A 91 20.70 -7.32 15.78
N GLU A 92 19.94 -6.27 15.48
CA GLU A 92 20.19 -5.39 14.33
C GLU A 92 21.13 -4.21 14.65
N GLU A 93 21.42 -3.95 15.93
CA GLU A 93 22.43 -2.97 16.31
C GLU A 93 23.84 -3.55 16.11
N PRO A 94 24.80 -2.80 15.53
CA PRO A 94 26.19 -3.24 15.46
C PRO A 94 26.83 -3.21 16.85
N VAL A 95 27.41 -4.33 17.25
CA VAL A 95 28.10 -4.59 18.51
C VAL A 95 29.58 -4.83 18.25
N VAL A 96 30.43 -4.37 19.16
CA VAL A 96 31.87 -4.62 19.15
C VAL A 96 32.34 -4.99 20.55
N TYR A 97 33.26 -5.94 20.65
CA TYR A 97 33.91 -6.31 21.89
C TYR A 97 35.21 -5.53 22.04
N ILE A 98 35.36 -4.78 23.13
CA ILE A 98 36.60 -4.07 23.49
C ILE A 98 37.07 -4.62 24.83
N ASN A 99 38.30 -5.14 24.88
CA ASN A 99 38.91 -5.76 26.07
C ASN A 99 37.99 -6.82 26.73
N GLY A 100 37.19 -7.53 25.93
CA GLY A 100 36.23 -8.56 26.37
C GLY A 100 34.85 -8.06 26.78
N ARG A 101 34.66 -6.73 26.94
CA ARG A 101 33.36 -6.09 27.23
C ARG A 101 32.59 -5.76 25.94
N PRO A 102 31.25 -5.96 25.88
CA PRO A 102 30.45 -5.55 24.73
C PRO A 102 30.10 -4.05 24.75
N PHE A 103 30.25 -3.39 23.61
CA PHE A 103 29.85 -2.00 23.34
C PHE A 103 28.97 -1.93 22.09
N VAL A 104 28.10 -0.92 22.04
CA VAL A 104 27.14 -0.69 20.94
C VAL A 104 27.14 0.78 20.50
N LEU A 105 26.93 1.01 19.20
CA LEU A 105 26.76 2.35 18.65
C LEU A 105 25.42 2.97 19.10
N ARG A 106 25.45 4.19 19.61
CA ARG A 106 24.26 4.99 19.95
C ARG A 106 24.30 6.38 19.33
N ASP A 107 23.12 6.99 19.19
CA ASP A 107 22.98 8.42 18.91
C ASP A 107 23.27 9.23 20.18
N VAL A 108 24.06 10.30 20.08
CA VAL A 108 24.44 11.14 21.23
C VAL A 108 23.25 11.92 21.82
N GLU A 109 22.25 12.26 21.00
CA GLU A 109 21.04 12.97 21.45
C GLU A 109 20.04 12.01 22.10
N ARG A 110 20.19 10.69 21.87
CA ARG A 110 19.29 9.64 22.35
C ARG A 110 20.04 8.39 22.82
N PRO A 111 20.96 8.47 23.80
CA PRO A 111 21.88 7.39 24.16
C PRO A 111 21.17 6.12 24.69
N PHE A 112 19.95 6.25 25.20
CA PHE A 112 19.10 5.15 25.67
C PHE A 112 18.25 4.50 24.57
N SER A 113 18.13 5.10 23.38
CA SER A 113 17.37 4.51 22.25
C SER A 113 18.25 3.55 21.44
N ASN A 114 17.70 2.45 20.95
CA ASN A 114 18.37 1.61 19.95
C ASN A 114 18.36 2.31 18.58
N LEU A 115 19.40 2.06 17.77
CA LEU A 115 19.43 2.49 16.37
C LEU A 115 18.64 1.47 15.55
N GLU A 116 17.56 1.91 14.90
CA GLU A 116 16.65 1.03 14.17
C GLU A 116 17.02 0.92 12.69
N TYR A 117 17.24 -0.30 12.21
CA TYR A 117 17.59 -0.66 10.83
C TYR A 117 16.64 -1.75 10.29
N THR A 118 15.34 -1.63 10.62
CA THR A 118 14.33 -2.69 10.44
C THR A 118 14.38 -3.37 9.06
N GLY A 119 14.73 -4.66 9.08
CA GLY A 119 14.83 -5.53 7.91
C GLY A 119 16.26 -5.85 7.45
N ILE A 120 17.29 -5.24 8.06
CA ILE A 120 18.70 -5.48 7.71
C ILE A 120 19.06 -6.97 7.88
N ASN A 121 19.81 -7.54 6.92
CA ASN A 121 20.21 -8.95 6.96
C ASN A 121 21.51 -9.16 7.77
N ARG A 122 21.89 -10.44 7.95
CA ARG A 122 23.15 -10.86 8.59
C ARG A 122 24.37 -10.12 8.04
N ASP A 123 24.66 -10.33 6.76
CA ASP A 123 25.89 -9.87 6.09
C ASP A 123 26.07 -8.35 6.21
N ARG A 124 24.96 -7.58 6.14
CA ARG A 124 24.96 -6.12 6.25
C ARG A 124 25.23 -5.63 7.67
N VAL A 125 24.79 -6.37 8.70
CA VAL A 125 25.15 -6.08 10.11
C VAL A 125 26.60 -6.43 10.39
N GLU A 126 27.07 -7.59 9.95
CA GLU A 126 28.48 -8.01 10.16
C GLU A 126 29.44 -7.04 9.42
N GLN A 127 29.13 -6.64 8.18
CA GLN A 127 29.81 -5.56 7.43
C GLN A 127 29.72 -4.16 8.09
N MET A 128 28.84 -3.95 9.08
CA MET A 128 28.83 -2.73 9.90
C MET A 128 29.66 -2.90 11.18
N GLU A 129 29.78 -4.11 11.71
CA GLU A 129 30.62 -4.43 12.88
C GLU A 129 32.12 -4.42 12.51
N ASP A 130 32.48 -4.94 11.32
CA ASP A 130 33.85 -4.86 10.78
C ASP A 130 34.31 -3.40 10.62
N ARG A 131 33.50 -2.58 9.94
CA ARG A 131 33.79 -1.15 9.72
C ARG A 131 33.78 -0.34 11.02
N LEU A 132 32.99 -0.75 12.01
CA LEU A 132 33.03 -0.16 13.35
C LEU A 132 34.34 -0.47 14.07
N LYS A 133 34.87 -1.70 13.93
CA LYS A 133 36.20 -2.07 14.41
C LYS A 133 37.31 -1.26 13.71
N GLU A 134 37.24 -1.08 12.38
CA GLU A 134 38.17 -0.21 11.64
C GLU A 134 38.12 1.23 12.15
N ASP A 135 36.93 1.84 12.26
CA ASP A 135 36.76 3.20 12.74
C ASP A 135 37.30 3.41 14.16
N ILE A 136 37.13 2.42 15.04
CA ILE A 136 37.66 2.42 16.42
C ILE A 136 39.19 2.44 16.42
N LEU A 137 39.82 1.62 15.59
CA LEU A 137 41.28 1.57 15.49
C LEU A 137 41.84 2.87 14.87
N LEU A 138 41.13 3.45 13.89
CA LEU A 138 41.45 4.75 13.29
C LEU A 138 41.20 5.94 14.23
N GLU A 139 40.26 5.85 15.16
CA GLU A 139 40.14 6.80 16.29
C GLU A 139 41.28 6.60 17.29
N ALA A 140 41.53 5.37 17.73
CA ALA A 140 42.56 5.06 18.71
C ALA A 140 43.96 5.52 18.28
N ALA A 141 44.32 5.31 17.00
CA ALA A 141 45.58 5.81 16.44
C ALA A 141 45.73 7.34 16.54
N ARG A 142 44.63 8.10 16.47
CA ARG A 142 44.62 9.57 16.62
C ARG A 142 44.72 10.04 18.08
N TYR A 143 44.31 9.20 19.04
CA TYR A 143 44.26 9.54 20.47
C TYR A 143 45.20 8.69 21.36
N GLY A 144 46.27 8.11 20.78
CA GLY A 144 47.33 7.45 21.53
C GLY A 144 46.98 6.03 21.99
N ASN A 145 46.38 5.23 21.10
CA ASN A 145 45.86 3.89 21.33
C ASN A 145 44.76 3.84 22.40
N LYS A 146 43.91 4.88 22.43
CA LYS A 146 42.71 4.94 23.27
C LYS A 146 41.49 5.42 22.50
N VAL A 147 40.34 4.82 22.74
CA VAL A 147 39.04 5.21 22.15
C VAL A 147 38.11 5.77 23.23
N LEU A 148 37.22 6.69 22.86
CA LEU A 148 36.27 7.29 23.79
C LEU A 148 34.98 6.44 23.85
N VAL A 149 34.76 5.77 24.98
CA VAL A 149 33.56 4.98 25.28
C VAL A 149 32.71 5.66 26.36
N THR A 150 31.42 5.30 26.45
CA THR A 150 30.48 5.88 27.42
C THR A 150 29.88 4.77 28.29
N ASP A 151 30.10 4.84 29.60
CA ASP A 151 29.45 3.98 30.58
C ASP A 151 28.18 4.64 31.15
N GLU A 152 27.26 3.83 31.70
CA GLU A 152 26.02 4.28 32.35
C GLU A 152 26.08 3.95 33.84
N LEU A 153 25.97 4.97 34.69
CA LEU A 153 25.99 4.85 36.15
C LEU A 153 24.61 4.42 36.72
N PRO A 154 24.53 3.94 37.98
CA PRO A 154 23.29 3.44 38.57
C PRO A 154 22.16 4.48 38.74
N ASP A 155 22.48 5.77 38.63
CA ASP A 155 21.55 6.91 38.60
C ASP A 155 21.09 7.30 37.19
N GLY A 156 21.62 6.63 36.15
CA GLY A 156 21.38 6.94 34.74
C GLY A 156 22.33 7.98 34.14
N GLN A 157 23.34 8.47 34.87
CA GLN A 157 24.32 9.39 34.31
C GLN A 157 25.22 8.68 33.28
N MET A 158 25.39 9.31 32.11
CA MET A 158 26.38 8.89 31.11
C MET A 158 27.76 9.46 31.48
N VAL A 159 28.80 8.62 31.47
CA VAL A 159 30.17 9.00 31.80
C VAL A 159 31.13 8.51 30.71
N ASP A 160 31.77 9.46 30.03
CA ASP A 160 32.77 9.17 29.01
C ASP A 160 34.13 8.80 29.61
N GLN A 161 34.76 7.77 29.06
CA GLN A 161 36.03 7.19 29.53
C GLN A 161 36.94 6.85 28.35
N TRP A 162 38.26 6.90 28.60
CA TRP A 162 39.29 6.62 27.59
C TRP A 162 39.82 5.20 27.72
N GLU A 163 39.19 4.27 27.00
CA GLU A 163 39.52 2.84 27.02
C GLU A 163 40.77 2.56 26.16
N PRO A 164 41.81 1.88 26.69
CA PRO A 164 43.00 1.52 25.91
C PRO A 164 42.69 0.36 24.96
N VAL A 165 43.08 0.48 23.69
CA VAL A 165 42.73 -0.51 22.66
C VAL A 165 43.88 -0.87 21.72
N THR A 166 43.83 -2.10 21.20
CA THR A 166 44.79 -2.67 20.26
C THR A 166 44.06 -3.52 19.21
N ASN A 167 44.71 -3.84 18.09
CA ASN A 167 44.09 -4.66 17.03
C ASN A 167 43.65 -6.06 17.51
N VAL A 168 44.27 -6.60 18.58
CA VAL A 168 43.90 -7.90 19.18
C VAL A 168 42.86 -7.78 20.30
N SER A 169 42.54 -6.56 20.75
CA SER A 169 41.59 -6.32 21.85
C SER A 169 40.28 -5.65 21.43
N VAL A 170 40.15 -5.27 20.16
CA VAL A 170 38.87 -4.90 19.51
C VAL A 170 38.45 -6.04 18.59
N LYS A 171 37.26 -6.61 18.80
CA LYS A 171 36.76 -7.78 18.05
C LYS A 171 35.30 -7.64 17.65
N THR A 172 34.92 -8.16 16.49
CA THR A 172 33.50 -8.32 16.13
C THR A 172 32.91 -9.53 16.86
N PRO A 173 31.57 -9.66 16.95
CA PRO A 173 30.94 -10.85 17.54
C PRO A 173 31.33 -12.15 16.83
N LEU A 174 31.50 -12.13 15.50
CA LEU A 174 31.90 -13.30 14.72
C LEU A 174 33.30 -13.80 15.12
N GLU A 175 34.29 -12.91 15.15
CA GLU A 175 35.68 -13.21 15.56
C GLU A 175 35.75 -13.83 16.98
N VAL A 176 34.84 -13.44 17.88
CA VAL A 176 34.74 -14.00 19.24
C VAL A 176 34.28 -15.46 19.23
N TYR A 177 33.36 -15.86 18.36
CA TYR A 177 32.93 -17.26 18.25
C TYR A 177 33.92 -18.12 17.46
N GLU A 178 34.54 -17.58 16.40
CA GLU A 178 35.64 -18.26 15.69
C GLU A 178 36.82 -18.57 16.63
N GLU A 179 37.17 -17.64 17.52
CA GLU A 179 38.17 -17.88 18.57
C GLU A 179 37.75 -18.93 19.61
N LEU A 180 36.45 -19.18 19.83
CA LEU A 180 35.97 -20.23 20.72
C LEU A 180 35.95 -21.59 20.01
N GLN A 181 35.56 -21.64 18.75
CA GLN A 181 35.68 -22.83 17.90
C GLN A 181 37.14 -23.30 17.79
N ALA A 182 38.07 -22.37 17.57
CA ALA A 182 39.52 -22.64 17.58
C ALA A 182 40.03 -23.14 18.95
N LYS A 183 39.33 -22.83 20.05
CA LYS A 183 39.57 -23.31 21.41
C LYS A 183 38.72 -24.55 21.76
N GLN A 184 38.31 -25.33 20.75
CA GLN A 184 37.66 -26.64 20.90
C GLN A 184 36.27 -26.62 21.58
N TYR A 185 35.56 -25.48 21.49
CA TYR A 185 34.14 -25.39 21.84
C TYR A 185 33.24 -25.82 20.68
N LEU A 186 32.25 -26.65 20.97
CA LEU A 186 31.26 -27.17 20.00
C LEU A 186 30.11 -26.17 19.78
N VAL A 187 30.44 -24.92 19.41
CA VAL A 187 29.49 -23.83 19.21
C VAL A 187 29.43 -23.38 17.74
N ASP A 188 28.24 -23.40 17.16
CA ASP A 188 27.92 -22.84 15.84
C ASP A 188 27.25 -21.46 16.04
N TYR A 189 27.70 -20.41 15.33
CA TYR A 189 27.22 -19.02 15.53
C TYR A 189 26.38 -18.49 14.36
N GLU A 190 25.23 -17.91 14.67
CA GLU A 190 24.29 -17.33 13.72
C GLU A 190 23.82 -15.93 14.15
N ARG A 191 23.67 -15.03 13.18
CA ARG A 191 23.17 -13.67 13.39
C ARG A 191 21.86 -13.49 12.63
N VAL A 192 20.76 -13.29 13.34
CA VAL A 192 19.42 -13.08 12.77
C VAL A 192 18.89 -11.73 13.25
N PRO A 193 19.16 -10.62 12.55
CA PRO A 193 18.79 -9.29 13.03
C PRO A 193 17.29 -9.10 13.19
N VAL A 194 16.83 -8.87 14.42
CA VAL A 194 15.43 -8.53 14.72
C VAL A 194 15.37 -7.15 15.35
N THR A 195 14.44 -6.31 14.90
CA THR A 195 14.24 -4.98 15.48
C THR A 195 13.75 -5.08 16.92
N ASP A 196 14.31 -4.23 17.78
CA ASP A 196 13.93 -4.19 19.19
C ASP A 196 12.49 -3.74 19.40
N GLU A 197 11.83 -4.34 20.39
CA GLU A 197 10.44 -4.14 20.80
C GLU A 197 9.33 -4.27 19.72
N LYS A 198 9.66 -4.42 18.42
CA LYS A 198 8.73 -4.71 17.30
C LYS A 198 8.39 -6.20 17.16
N SER A 199 7.42 -6.56 16.32
CA SER A 199 7.25 -7.95 15.85
C SER A 199 8.39 -8.34 14.89
N PRO A 200 8.93 -9.57 14.97
CA PRO A 200 9.71 -10.15 13.89
C PRO A 200 8.95 -10.11 12.56
N LYS A 201 9.68 -10.06 11.45
CA LYS A 201 9.14 -10.16 10.08
C LYS A 201 9.05 -11.61 9.67
N GLU A 202 8.26 -11.88 8.64
CA GLU A 202 8.07 -13.22 8.10
C GLU A 202 9.41 -13.83 7.60
N GLN A 203 10.29 -12.96 7.09
CA GLN A 203 11.72 -13.21 6.83
C GLN A 203 12.41 -13.96 7.98
N ASP A 204 12.37 -13.35 9.17
CA ASP A 204 13.04 -13.80 10.39
C ASP A 204 12.55 -15.19 10.83
N PHE A 205 11.25 -15.48 10.70
CA PHE A 205 10.68 -16.79 11.00
C PHE A 205 11.21 -17.87 10.05
N ASP A 206 11.32 -17.58 8.74
CA ASP A 206 11.82 -18.54 7.76
C ASP A 206 13.31 -18.85 7.97
N ILE A 207 14.13 -17.82 8.27
CA ILE A 207 15.55 -17.99 8.63
C ILE A 207 15.70 -18.85 9.89
N LEU A 208 14.90 -18.58 10.93
CA LEU A 208 14.93 -19.36 12.17
C LEU A 208 14.48 -20.82 11.95
N VAL A 209 13.44 -21.06 11.14
CA VAL A 209 13.00 -22.44 10.82
C VAL A 209 14.10 -23.22 10.10
N ASP A 210 14.74 -22.64 9.10
CA ASP A 210 15.83 -23.29 8.36
C ASP A 210 16.98 -23.70 9.29
N LYS A 211 17.56 -22.74 10.00
CA LYS A 211 18.71 -22.96 10.89
C LYS A 211 18.42 -23.95 12.01
N ILE A 212 17.23 -23.86 12.62
CA ILE A 212 16.81 -24.76 13.72
C ILE A 212 16.42 -26.16 13.20
N SER A 213 16.11 -26.31 11.90
CA SER A 213 15.81 -27.62 11.29
C SER A 213 17.07 -28.35 10.81
N GLN A 214 18.16 -27.62 10.51
CA GLN A 214 19.43 -28.19 10.06
C GLN A 214 20.24 -28.86 11.17
N VAL A 215 20.15 -28.38 12.42
CA VAL A 215 20.90 -28.94 13.56
C VAL A 215 20.28 -30.22 14.13
N ASP A 216 21.06 -31.01 14.87
CA ASP A 216 20.58 -32.21 15.55
C ASP A 216 19.52 -31.90 16.63
N ILE A 217 18.68 -32.89 16.96
CA ILE A 217 17.58 -32.70 17.92
C ILE A 217 18.06 -32.58 19.37
N ASN A 218 19.33 -32.93 19.63
CA ASN A 218 20.02 -32.81 20.91
C ASN A 218 20.92 -31.56 20.98
N THR A 219 20.92 -30.69 19.95
CA THR A 219 21.68 -29.43 19.95
C THR A 219 21.00 -28.41 20.85
N GLU A 220 21.77 -27.81 21.77
CA GLU A 220 21.30 -26.78 22.69
C GLU A 220 21.25 -25.42 21.97
N ILE A 221 20.08 -24.79 21.91
CA ILE A 221 19.87 -23.54 21.16
C ILE A 221 19.86 -22.36 22.13
N ILE A 222 20.77 -21.40 21.96
CA ILE A 222 20.93 -20.24 22.85
C ILE A 222 20.57 -18.96 22.10
N PHE A 223 19.65 -18.16 22.63
CA PHE A 223 19.31 -16.85 22.08
C PHE A 223 19.88 -15.72 22.92
N ASN A 224 20.45 -14.70 22.27
CA ASN A 224 20.77 -13.43 22.94
C ASN A 224 20.22 -12.21 22.19
N CYS A 225 19.92 -11.15 22.95
CA CYS A 225 19.79 -9.79 22.45
C CYS A 225 20.51 -8.84 23.42
N GLN A 226 20.19 -7.54 23.45
CA GLN A 226 20.76 -6.61 24.43
C GLN A 226 20.46 -7.04 25.88
N MET A 227 19.21 -6.90 26.35
CA MET A 227 18.82 -7.21 27.74
C MET A 227 18.41 -8.67 27.97
N GLY A 228 18.44 -9.53 26.95
CA GLY A 228 17.93 -10.90 27.04
C GLY A 228 16.41 -10.98 27.22
N ARG A 229 15.69 -9.89 26.95
CA ARG A 229 14.26 -9.67 27.22
C ARG A 229 13.41 -10.00 25.97
N GLY A 230 12.74 -9.02 25.36
CA GLY A 230 11.70 -9.23 24.35
C GLY A 230 12.14 -10.07 23.14
N ARG A 231 13.21 -9.66 22.44
CA ARG A 231 13.75 -10.40 21.29
C ARG A 231 14.16 -11.84 21.67
N THR A 232 14.94 -12.01 22.74
CA THR A 232 15.38 -13.33 23.22
C THR A 232 14.22 -14.26 23.56
N THR A 233 13.26 -13.82 24.39
CA THR A 233 12.08 -14.64 24.71
C THR A 233 11.27 -14.99 23.45
N THR A 234 11.21 -14.09 22.46
CA THR A 234 10.53 -14.37 21.18
C THR A 234 11.25 -15.48 20.39
N GLY A 235 12.59 -15.42 20.31
CA GLY A 235 13.40 -16.50 19.72
C GLY A 235 13.23 -17.84 20.44
N MET A 236 13.26 -17.83 21.78
CA MET A 236 13.01 -19.04 22.60
C MET A 236 11.62 -19.65 22.33
N VAL A 237 10.58 -18.82 22.19
CA VAL A 237 9.22 -19.29 21.85
C VAL A 237 9.19 -19.91 20.44
N ILE A 238 9.81 -19.25 19.44
CA ILE A 238 9.88 -19.77 18.06
C ILE A 238 10.61 -21.11 18.03
N ALA A 239 11.81 -21.19 18.62
CA ALA A 239 12.59 -22.42 18.71
C ALA A 239 11.84 -23.54 19.44
N THR A 240 11.13 -23.22 20.53
CA THR A 240 10.34 -24.21 21.28
C THR A 240 9.16 -24.72 20.45
N LEU A 241 8.49 -23.88 19.65
CA LEU A 241 7.43 -24.31 18.73
C LEU A 241 7.98 -25.26 17.65
N VAL A 242 9.13 -24.91 17.05
CA VAL A 242 9.82 -25.76 16.06
C VAL A 242 10.27 -27.09 16.68
N TYR A 243 10.92 -27.06 17.85
CA TYR A 243 11.38 -28.24 18.58
C TYR A 243 10.23 -29.18 18.95
N LEU A 244 9.14 -28.66 19.54
CA LEU A 244 7.95 -29.46 19.86
C LEU A 244 7.32 -30.09 18.62
N ASN A 245 7.43 -29.45 17.46
CA ASN A 245 7.03 -30.06 16.19
C ASN A 245 8.02 -31.15 15.75
N ARG A 246 9.34 -30.94 15.84
CA ARG A 246 10.36 -31.96 15.52
C ARG A 246 10.18 -33.25 16.34
N ILE A 247 9.95 -33.16 17.66
CA ILE A 247 9.66 -34.34 18.51
C ILE A 247 8.19 -34.83 18.43
N GLY A 248 7.32 -34.18 17.66
CA GLY A 248 5.89 -34.55 17.54
C GLY A 248 5.03 -34.28 18.78
N ALA A 249 5.56 -33.58 19.79
CA ALA A 249 4.89 -33.24 21.04
C ALA A 249 4.11 -31.90 20.98
N SER A 250 3.71 -31.44 19.80
CA SER A 250 3.04 -30.15 19.58
C SER A 250 1.67 -30.02 20.25
N GLY A 251 0.99 -31.14 20.55
CA GLY A 251 -0.34 -31.13 21.16
C GLY A 251 -1.47 -30.69 20.21
N ILE A 252 -1.18 -30.64 18.91
CA ILE A 252 -2.13 -30.41 17.82
C ILE A 252 -2.20 -31.72 17.00
N PRO A 253 -3.36 -32.38 16.87
CA PRO A 253 -3.46 -33.68 16.21
C PRO A 253 -2.97 -33.65 14.76
N ARG A 254 -2.02 -34.53 14.41
CA ARG A 254 -1.42 -34.66 13.06
C ARG A 254 -2.33 -35.43 12.08
N THR A 255 -3.63 -35.15 12.13
CA THR A 255 -4.67 -35.94 11.49
C THR A 255 -5.51 -35.08 10.57
N ASN A 256 -5.82 -35.58 9.37
CA ASN A 256 -6.82 -34.97 8.47
C ASN A 256 -8.26 -35.00 9.04
N SER A 257 -8.47 -35.50 10.26
CA SER A 257 -9.72 -35.39 10.98
C SER A 257 -9.84 -34.04 11.69
N ILE A 258 -10.86 -33.31 11.28
CA ILE A 258 -11.47 -32.11 11.88
C ILE A 258 -11.45 -32.08 13.42
N GLY A 259 -11.35 -30.87 13.97
CA GLY A 259 -11.06 -30.60 15.39
C GLY A 259 -12.06 -31.19 16.38
N LYS A 260 -11.64 -32.23 17.12
CA LYS A 260 -12.24 -32.59 18.41
C LYS A 260 -11.55 -31.83 19.54
N VAL A 261 -12.13 -30.68 19.90
CA VAL A 261 -11.80 -29.98 21.15
C VAL A 261 -12.22 -30.85 22.33
N SER A 262 -11.27 -31.18 23.22
CA SER A 262 -11.54 -31.92 24.45
C SER A 262 -12.12 -31.01 25.53
N ASN A 263 -13.30 -31.32 26.06
CA ASN A 263 -13.96 -30.55 27.12
C ASN A 263 -13.14 -30.51 28.42
N SER A 264 -12.36 -29.44 28.62
CA SER A 264 -11.86 -29.04 29.93
C SER A 264 -12.92 -28.19 30.63
N GLY A 265 -13.71 -28.80 31.52
CA GLY A 265 -14.75 -28.08 32.26
C GLY A 265 -14.18 -27.02 33.20
N SER A 266 -14.78 -25.83 33.22
CA SER A 266 -14.45 -24.72 34.12
C SER A 266 -15.74 -24.08 34.66
N SER A 267 -15.71 -23.58 35.90
CA SER A 267 -16.85 -22.93 36.56
C SER A 267 -17.52 -21.85 35.71
N VAL A 268 -18.85 -21.75 35.84
CA VAL A 268 -19.73 -20.82 35.09
C VAL A 268 -19.53 -19.35 35.49
N THR A 269 -18.72 -19.07 36.52
CA THR A 269 -18.68 -17.79 37.25
C THR A 269 -17.97 -16.63 36.54
N ASP A 270 -16.98 -16.87 35.67
CA ASP A 270 -15.99 -15.84 35.28
C ASP A 270 -15.90 -15.53 33.76
N ASN A 271 -16.82 -16.08 32.96
CA ASN A 271 -16.81 -15.98 31.50
C ASN A 271 -17.48 -14.69 30.94
N LEU A 272 -17.20 -13.54 31.55
CA LEU A 272 -17.60 -12.24 30.97
C LEU A 272 -16.56 -11.76 29.92
N PRO A 273 -16.95 -11.51 28.66
CA PRO A 273 -16.05 -10.94 27.66
C PRO A 273 -15.47 -9.59 28.11
N ASN A 274 -14.19 -9.36 27.81
CA ASN A 274 -13.42 -8.19 28.24
C ASN A 274 -13.21 -8.05 29.77
N SER A 275 -13.37 -9.10 30.56
CA SER A 275 -12.84 -9.16 31.93
C SER A 275 -11.30 -9.06 31.94
N GLU A 276 -10.70 -8.59 33.04
CA GLU A 276 -9.23 -8.53 33.16
C GLU A 276 -8.58 -9.92 33.01
N ASP A 277 -9.28 -10.99 33.36
CA ASP A 277 -8.81 -12.37 33.16
C ASP A 277 -8.95 -12.87 31.72
N ALA A 278 -9.99 -12.47 30.98
CA ALA A 278 -10.04 -12.66 29.52
C ALA A 278 -8.88 -11.93 28.82
N ILE A 279 -8.53 -10.74 29.30
CA ILE A 279 -7.41 -9.94 28.82
C ILE A 279 -6.06 -10.62 29.13
N ARG A 280 -5.88 -11.19 30.33
CA ARG A 280 -4.72 -12.03 30.70
C ARG A 280 -4.61 -13.30 29.85
N ARG A 281 -5.74 -13.93 29.48
CA ARG A 281 -5.81 -15.04 28.51
C ARG A 281 -5.59 -14.61 27.06
N GLY A 282 -5.39 -13.31 26.79
CA GLY A 282 -5.05 -12.78 25.48
C GLY A 282 -6.23 -12.71 24.51
N GLU A 283 -7.47 -12.63 25.00
CA GLU A 283 -8.72 -12.69 24.21
C GLU A 283 -9.08 -11.35 23.53
N TYR A 284 -8.08 -10.63 23.03
CA TYR A 284 -8.26 -9.38 22.29
C TYR A 284 -9.08 -9.61 21.00
N THR A 285 -9.85 -8.61 20.59
CA THR A 285 -10.71 -8.67 19.39
C THR A 285 -9.96 -9.12 18.13
N VAL A 286 -8.74 -8.62 17.91
CA VAL A 286 -7.87 -9.02 16.79
C VAL A 286 -7.45 -10.50 16.82
N ILE A 287 -7.28 -11.08 18.02
CA ILE A 287 -6.93 -12.49 18.22
C ILE A 287 -8.17 -13.39 18.09
N ARG A 288 -9.33 -12.93 18.56
CA ARG A 288 -10.60 -13.64 18.39
C ARG A 288 -11.06 -13.68 16.92
N SER A 289 -10.81 -12.62 16.14
CA SER A 289 -10.95 -12.67 14.67
C SER A 289 -9.93 -13.58 14.00
N LEU A 290 -8.68 -13.65 14.49
CA LEU A 290 -7.66 -14.56 13.95
C LEU A 290 -8.08 -16.02 14.08
N ILE A 291 -8.34 -16.50 15.30
CA ILE A 291 -8.58 -17.93 15.54
C ILE A 291 -9.85 -18.46 14.87
N ARG A 292 -10.82 -17.58 14.59
CA ARG A 292 -12.04 -17.89 13.83
C ARG A 292 -11.76 -18.10 12.34
N VAL A 293 -10.99 -17.19 11.75
CA VAL A 293 -10.64 -17.19 10.33
C VAL A 293 -9.59 -18.26 9.99
N LEU A 294 -8.69 -18.55 10.93
CA LEU A 294 -7.61 -19.53 10.77
C LEU A 294 -8.07 -20.96 11.11
N GLU A 295 -7.95 -21.85 10.12
CA GLU A 295 -8.16 -23.30 10.29
C GLU A 295 -7.14 -23.84 11.33
N GLY A 296 -7.61 -24.43 12.45
CA GLY A 296 -6.75 -24.85 13.58
C GLY A 296 -6.24 -23.71 14.48
N GLY A 297 -6.81 -22.50 14.37
CA GLY A 297 -6.36 -21.32 15.12
C GLY A 297 -6.51 -21.41 16.64
N VAL A 298 -7.50 -22.15 17.14
CA VAL A 298 -7.74 -22.35 18.59
C VAL A 298 -6.64 -23.21 19.20
N GLU A 299 -6.31 -24.33 18.56
CA GLU A 299 -5.21 -25.22 18.93
C GLU A 299 -3.86 -24.49 18.85
N GLY A 300 -3.65 -23.73 17.76
CA GLY A 300 -2.46 -22.90 17.56
C GLY A 300 -2.26 -21.89 18.69
N LYS A 301 -3.32 -21.15 19.07
CA LYS A 301 -3.29 -20.26 20.23
C LYS A 301 -2.95 -21.00 21.52
N ARG A 302 -3.61 -22.14 21.79
CA ARG A 302 -3.36 -22.95 22.99
C ARG A 302 -1.93 -23.46 23.07
N GLN A 303 -1.32 -23.83 21.94
CA GLN A 303 0.09 -24.23 21.88
C GLN A 303 1.01 -23.03 22.17
N VAL A 304 0.75 -21.87 21.54
CA VAL A 304 1.53 -20.64 21.73
C VAL A 304 1.46 -20.14 23.18
N ASP A 305 0.28 -20.11 23.79
CA ASP A 305 0.10 -19.71 25.19
C ASP A 305 0.97 -20.55 26.13
N LYS A 306 0.89 -21.88 25.97
CA LYS A 306 1.68 -22.84 26.76
C LYS A 306 3.19 -22.64 26.56
N VAL A 307 3.65 -22.32 25.34
CA VAL A 307 5.07 -22.10 25.06
C VAL A 307 5.56 -20.73 25.55
N ILE A 308 4.74 -19.68 25.47
CA ILE A 308 5.03 -18.38 26.07
C ILE A 308 5.26 -18.54 27.58
N ASP A 309 4.44 -19.35 28.25
CA ASP A 309 4.55 -19.57 29.69
C ASP A 309 5.84 -20.32 30.07
N LYS A 310 6.28 -21.31 29.27
CA LYS A 310 7.62 -21.96 29.41
C LYS A 310 8.79 -20.99 29.25
N CYS A 311 8.60 -19.89 28.51
CA CYS A 311 9.63 -18.88 28.25
C CYS A 311 9.47 -17.61 29.10
N ALA A 312 8.48 -17.58 30.02
CA ALA A 312 8.04 -16.38 30.73
C ALA A 312 9.01 -15.84 31.79
N SER A 313 10.03 -16.62 32.16
CA SER A 313 10.94 -16.38 33.30
C SER A 313 11.59 -14.98 33.33
N MET A 314 11.80 -14.33 32.18
CA MET A 314 12.23 -12.93 32.09
C MET A 314 11.12 -11.95 31.71
N GLN A 315 10.14 -12.40 30.90
CA GLN A 315 8.98 -11.62 30.47
C GLN A 315 7.93 -12.55 29.85
N ASN A 316 6.69 -12.56 30.34
CA ASN A 316 5.56 -13.15 29.62
C ASN A 316 4.99 -12.15 28.59
N LEU A 317 4.80 -12.58 27.34
CA LEU A 317 4.28 -11.71 26.28
C LEU A 317 2.83 -11.26 26.53
N ARG A 318 1.97 -12.15 27.06
CA ARG A 318 0.55 -11.86 27.32
C ARG A 318 0.38 -10.86 28.46
N GLU A 319 1.13 -11.05 29.54
CA GLU A 319 1.16 -10.12 30.68
C GLU A 319 1.72 -8.74 30.28
N ALA A 320 2.71 -8.69 29.39
CA ALA A 320 3.24 -7.43 28.88
C ALA A 320 2.18 -6.64 28.08
N ILE A 321 1.41 -7.30 27.19
CA ILE A 321 0.32 -6.65 26.44
C ILE A 321 -0.74 -6.10 27.42
N ALA A 322 -1.15 -6.88 28.42
CA ALA A 322 -2.09 -6.44 29.45
C ALA A 322 -1.54 -5.27 30.29
N THR A 323 -0.24 -5.28 30.59
CA THR A 323 0.45 -4.20 31.32
C THR A 323 0.47 -2.91 30.52
N TYR A 324 0.81 -2.95 29.22
CA TYR A 324 0.76 -1.77 28.35
C TYR A 324 -0.67 -1.22 28.22
N ARG A 325 -1.68 -2.08 28.02
CA ARG A 325 -3.10 -1.65 28.03
C ARG A 325 -3.43 -0.88 29.32
N ASN A 326 -3.12 -1.46 30.47
CA ASN A 326 -3.51 -0.88 31.76
C ASN A 326 -2.68 0.36 32.12
N SER A 327 -1.50 0.53 31.52
CA SER A 327 -0.74 1.79 31.56
C SER A 327 -1.39 2.87 30.67
N ILE A 328 -1.72 2.56 29.41
CA ILE A 328 -2.39 3.47 28.46
C ILE A 328 -3.68 4.05 29.06
N LEU A 329 -4.49 3.20 29.70
CA LEU A 329 -5.75 3.59 30.35
C LEU A 329 -5.58 4.54 31.55
N ARG A 330 -4.39 4.57 32.16
CA ARG A 330 -4.09 5.38 33.35
C ARG A 330 -3.17 6.58 33.06
N GLN A 331 -2.61 6.67 31.85
CA GLN A 331 -1.66 7.70 31.46
C GLN A 331 -2.40 9.00 31.07
N PRO A 332 -2.27 10.11 31.82
CA PRO A 332 -2.87 11.40 31.44
C PRO A 332 -2.12 12.07 30.27
N ASP A 333 -0.81 11.89 30.22
CA ASP A 333 0.13 12.47 29.24
C ASP A 333 -0.07 11.84 27.84
N GLU A 334 -0.38 12.68 26.84
CA GLU A 334 -0.73 12.21 25.49
C GLU A 334 0.45 11.60 24.73
N MET A 335 1.65 12.17 24.81
CA MET A 335 2.85 11.64 24.15
C MET A 335 3.24 10.28 24.75
N LYS A 336 3.19 10.14 26.08
CA LYS A 336 3.47 8.85 26.75
C LYS A 336 2.38 7.81 26.47
N ARG A 337 1.12 8.25 26.29
CA ARG A 337 0.00 7.40 25.88
C ARG A 337 0.19 6.89 24.45
N GLU A 338 0.55 7.75 23.50
CA GLU A 338 0.86 7.38 22.11
C GLU A 338 2.06 6.41 22.03
N ALA A 339 3.16 6.71 22.72
CA ALA A 339 4.33 5.83 22.76
C ALA A 339 3.98 4.44 23.33
N SER A 340 3.19 4.39 24.40
CA SER A 340 2.73 3.14 25.01
C SER A 340 1.76 2.38 24.11
N LEU A 341 0.92 3.08 23.34
CA LEU A 341 0.02 2.50 22.34
C LEU A 341 0.79 1.86 21.18
N SER A 342 1.92 2.44 20.78
CA SER A 342 2.83 1.86 19.79
C SER A 342 3.40 0.51 20.25
N PHE A 343 3.90 0.43 21.50
CA PHE A 343 4.38 -0.84 22.07
C PHE A 343 3.27 -1.87 22.24
N PHE A 344 2.07 -1.46 22.67
CA PHE A 344 0.89 -2.34 22.75
C PHE A 344 0.54 -2.96 21.37
N VAL A 345 0.58 -2.15 20.31
CA VAL A 345 0.35 -2.60 18.93
C VAL A 345 1.40 -3.62 18.51
N GLU A 346 2.69 -3.31 18.61
CA GLU A 346 3.77 -4.21 18.18
C GLU A 346 3.79 -5.53 18.97
N TYR A 347 3.51 -5.49 20.28
CA TYR A 347 3.43 -6.71 21.10
C TYR A 347 2.22 -7.59 20.77
N LEU A 348 1.07 -6.98 20.52
CA LEU A 348 -0.15 -7.71 20.15
C LEU A 348 -0.05 -8.25 18.70
N GLU A 349 0.67 -7.55 17.82
CA GLU A 349 1.00 -8.04 16.48
C GLU A 349 2.01 -9.20 16.54
N ARG A 350 3.02 -9.14 17.42
CA ARG A 350 3.94 -10.25 17.68
C ARG A 350 3.21 -11.51 18.14
N TYR A 351 2.26 -11.38 19.07
CA TYR A 351 1.43 -12.51 19.53
C TYR A 351 0.54 -13.06 18.41
N TYR A 352 -0.04 -12.19 17.56
CA TYR A 352 -0.78 -12.59 16.37
C TYR A 352 0.07 -13.42 15.39
N PHE A 353 1.30 -13.00 15.10
CA PHE A 353 2.21 -13.73 14.21
C PHE A 353 2.64 -15.08 14.80
N LEU A 354 2.88 -15.18 16.10
CA LEU A 354 3.22 -16.45 16.75
C LEU A 354 2.09 -17.49 16.61
N ILE A 355 0.82 -17.08 16.70
CA ILE A 355 -0.34 -17.97 16.47
C ILE A 355 -0.40 -18.42 15.00
N CYS A 356 -0.20 -17.50 14.05
CA CYS A 356 -0.11 -17.83 12.64
C CYS A 356 1.02 -18.85 12.36
N PHE A 357 2.21 -18.60 12.92
CA PHE A 357 3.39 -19.44 12.78
C PHE A 357 3.20 -20.85 13.36
N ALA A 358 2.56 -20.97 14.53
CA ALA A 358 2.25 -22.28 15.11
C ALA A 358 1.34 -23.12 14.20
N VAL A 359 0.35 -22.52 13.54
CA VAL A 359 -0.52 -23.23 12.58
C VAL A 359 0.20 -23.53 11.25
N TYR A 360 1.07 -22.64 10.78
CA TYR A 360 1.95 -22.90 9.64
C TYR A 360 2.77 -24.18 9.83
N LEU A 361 3.41 -24.35 11.00
CA LEU A 361 4.23 -25.52 11.32
C LEU A 361 3.50 -26.87 11.28
N HIS A 362 2.15 -26.89 11.38
CA HIS A 362 1.36 -28.14 11.26
C HIS A 362 0.66 -28.30 9.91
N THR A 363 0.38 -27.19 9.22
CA THR A 363 -0.30 -27.22 7.91
C THR A 363 0.66 -27.47 6.76
N GLU A 364 1.85 -26.88 6.79
CA GLU A 364 2.94 -27.20 5.88
C GLU A 364 3.92 -28.17 6.55
N ARG A 365 4.55 -29.06 5.78
CA ARG A 365 5.54 -30.03 6.30
C ARG A 365 6.90 -29.37 6.55
N ALA A 366 6.94 -28.36 7.41
CA ALA A 366 8.04 -27.40 7.59
C ALA A 366 9.43 -27.98 7.99
N LEU A 367 9.58 -29.30 8.12
CA LEU A 367 10.70 -30.00 8.75
C LEU A 367 11.37 -31.08 7.86
N HIS A 368 11.08 -31.12 6.55
CA HIS A 368 11.71 -32.05 5.60
C HIS A 368 12.33 -31.26 4.43
N PRO A 369 13.60 -30.78 4.55
CA PRO A 369 14.18 -29.74 3.69
C PRO A 369 14.40 -30.03 2.19
N LYS A 370 13.71 -31.01 1.59
CA LYS A 370 13.95 -31.49 0.21
C LYS A 370 12.69 -31.84 -0.60
N SER A 371 11.47 -31.53 -0.14
CA SER A 371 10.26 -31.64 -0.98
C SER A 371 10.02 -30.35 -1.77
N PRO A 372 9.88 -30.39 -3.12
CA PRO A 372 9.79 -29.19 -3.96
C PRO A 372 8.50 -28.37 -3.77
N ASP A 373 7.48 -28.93 -3.11
CA ASP A 373 6.20 -28.25 -2.81
C ASP A 373 6.20 -27.45 -1.48
N GLN A 374 7.27 -27.49 -0.68
CA GLN A 374 7.29 -26.84 0.63
C GLN A 374 7.33 -25.30 0.50
N ARG A 375 6.32 -24.64 1.08
CA ARG A 375 6.21 -23.17 1.13
C ARG A 375 6.85 -22.61 2.40
N SER A 376 7.38 -21.39 2.31
CA SER A 376 7.86 -20.62 3.45
C SER A 376 6.68 -19.98 4.23
N PHE A 377 6.91 -19.55 5.46
CA PHE A 377 5.95 -18.81 6.27
C PHE A 377 5.55 -17.49 5.60
N ALA A 378 6.50 -16.77 5.00
CA ALA A 378 6.21 -15.55 4.23
C ALA A 378 5.24 -15.82 3.07
N ASP A 379 5.46 -16.86 2.27
CA ASP A 379 4.51 -17.20 1.18
C ASP A 379 3.18 -17.78 1.70
N TRP A 380 3.19 -18.50 2.82
CA TRP A 380 1.99 -19.01 3.50
C TRP A 380 1.10 -17.88 4.04
N MET A 381 1.71 -16.80 4.57
CA MET A 381 1.02 -15.57 4.99
C MET A 381 0.52 -14.76 3.80
N LYS A 382 1.36 -14.58 2.77
CA LYS A 382 1.05 -13.89 1.51
C LYS A 382 -0.10 -14.53 0.72
N ALA A 383 -0.27 -15.86 0.84
CA ALA A 383 -1.43 -16.59 0.33
C ALA A 383 -2.74 -16.34 1.12
N ARG A 384 -2.67 -15.70 2.30
CA ARG A 384 -3.78 -15.42 3.22
C ARG A 384 -4.01 -13.90 3.46
N PRO A 385 -4.38 -13.12 2.42
CA PRO A 385 -4.59 -11.67 2.50
C PRO A 385 -5.61 -11.21 3.57
N GLU A 386 -6.55 -12.07 3.95
CA GLU A 386 -7.49 -11.84 5.04
C GLU A 386 -6.80 -11.65 6.41
N LEU A 387 -5.69 -12.33 6.68
CA LEU A 387 -4.94 -12.19 7.94
C LEU A 387 -4.35 -10.77 8.09
N TYR A 388 -3.66 -10.30 7.05
CA TYR A 388 -3.21 -8.90 6.99
C TYR A 388 -4.39 -7.91 7.06
N SER A 389 -5.57 -8.26 6.56
CA SER A 389 -6.77 -7.43 6.62
C SER A 389 -7.31 -7.32 8.06
N ILE A 390 -7.19 -8.38 8.87
CA ILE A 390 -7.50 -8.38 10.30
C ILE A 390 -6.54 -7.44 11.06
N ILE A 391 -5.22 -7.66 10.97
CA ILE A 391 -4.20 -6.79 11.59
C ILE A 391 -4.42 -5.33 11.20
N ARG A 392 -4.49 -5.06 9.89
CA ARG A 392 -4.57 -3.69 9.35
C ARG A 392 -5.83 -2.95 9.79
N ARG A 393 -6.94 -3.64 10.07
CA ARG A 393 -8.22 -3.03 10.43
C ARG A 393 -8.41 -2.91 11.94
N LEU A 394 -8.21 -4.00 12.67
CA LEU A 394 -8.53 -4.08 14.09
C LEU A 394 -7.41 -3.54 14.97
N LEU A 395 -6.15 -3.68 14.52
CA LEU A 395 -4.98 -3.21 15.26
C LEU A 395 -4.47 -1.88 14.69
N ARG A 396 -3.92 -1.87 13.47
CA ARG A 396 -3.20 -0.68 12.95
C ARG A 396 -4.09 0.53 12.58
N ARG A 397 -5.36 0.32 12.18
CA ARG A 397 -6.30 1.41 11.84
C ARG A 397 -7.18 1.89 13.01
N ASN A 398 -7.26 1.13 14.09
CA ASN A 398 -8.04 1.49 15.27
C ASN A 398 -7.38 0.92 16.55
N PRO A 399 -6.15 1.33 16.87
CA PRO A 399 -5.40 0.76 18.00
C PRO A 399 -6.10 1.03 19.34
N MET A 400 -6.82 2.15 19.48
CA MET A 400 -7.67 2.43 20.65
C MET A 400 -8.84 1.43 20.77
N GLY A 401 -9.39 0.95 19.65
CA GLY A 401 -10.41 -0.10 19.66
C GLY A 401 -9.86 -1.49 20.03
N ALA A 402 -8.58 -1.77 19.76
CA ALA A 402 -7.92 -3.00 20.18
C ALA A 402 -7.74 -3.11 21.72
N LEU A 403 -7.82 -1.99 22.45
CA LEU A 403 -7.82 -1.97 23.92
C LEU A 403 -9.11 -2.54 24.55
N GLY A 404 -10.13 -2.87 23.74
CA GLY A 404 -11.41 -3.43 24.20
C GLY A 404 -12.43 -2.39 24.66
N TYR A 405 -12.30 -1.13 24.24
CA TYR A 405 -13.22 -0.04 24.61
C TYR A 405 -14.53 -0.10 23.80
N ALA A 406 -15.43 -0.99 24.22
CA ALA A 406 -16.86 -0.87 23.95
C ALA A 406 -17.54 -0.12 25.12
N ASN A 407 -18.62 0.61 24.86
CA ASN A 407 -19.42 1.22 25.93
C ASN A 407 -20.14 0.10 26.70
N SER A 408 -19.58 -0.31 27.83
CA SER A 408 -20.17 -1.31 28.72
C SER A 408 -21.41 -0.74 29.42
N ASN A 409 -22.59 -0.90 28.82
CA ASN A 409 -23.84 -0.85 29.56
C ASN A 409 -23.81 -2.01 30.57
N PRO A 410 -23.84 -1.75 31.89
CA PRO A 410 -23.98 -2.83 32.86
C PRO A 410 -25.43 -3.31 32.86
N VAL A 411 -25.62 -4.63 32.85
CA VAL A 411 -26.61 -5.39 33.64
C VAL A 411 -26.61 -6.83 33.11
N LEU A 412 -26.12 -7.76 33.93
CA LEU A 412 -26.68 -9.10 34.01
C LEU A 412 -27.44 -9.12 35.34
N LYS A 413 -28.76 -9.06 35.28
CA LYS A 413 -29.62 -9.35 36.45
C LYS A 413 -29.81 -10.87 36.53
N ARG A 414 -30.24 -11.34 37.70
CA ARG A 414 -30.35 -12.78 37.96
C ARG A 414 -31.33 -13.45 36.99
N ILE A 415 -30.96 -14.66 36.58
CA ILE A 415 -31.63 -15.47 35.57
C ILE A 415 -33.13 -15.63 35.89
N ALA A 416 -33.97 -15.43 34.87
CA ALA A 416 -35.30 -16.02 34.81
C ALA A 416 -35.22 -17.25 33.89
N GLU A 417 -35.32 -18.44 34.47
CA GLU A 417 -35.28 -19.69 33.71
C GLU A 417 -36.60 -19.88 32.96
N SER A 418 -36.53 -20.33 31.70
CA SER A 418 -37.74 -20.75 30.98
C SER A 418 -38.29 -22.05 31.57
N SER A 419 -39.57 -22.34 31.31
CA SER A 419 -40.21 -23.64 31.61
C SER A 419 -39.46 -24.85 31.02
N ASP A 420 -38.61 -24.60 30.03
CA ASP A 420 -37.97 -25.58 29.16
C ASP A 420 -36.48 -25.76 29.52
N GLY A 421 -35.98 -25.08 30.56
CA GLY A 421 -34.58 -25.11 31.01
C GLY A 421 -33.58 -24.41 30.08
N ARG A 422 -34.03 -23.80 28.98
CA ARG A 422 -33.18 -23.06 28.03
C ARG A 422 -33.02 -21.59 28.45
N PRO A 423 -31.83 -20.96 28.27
CA PRO A 423 -31.66 -19.53 28.49
C PRO A 423 -32.52 -18.67 27.55
N CYS A 424 -32.99 -17.53 28.06
CA CYS A 424 -33.87 -16.60 27.34
C CYS A 424 -33.12 -15.44 26.64
N GLU A 425 -31.86 -15.17 27.00
CA GLU A 425 -31.06 -14.08 26.40
C GLU A 425 -29.91 -14.63 25.54
N MET A 426 -29.77 -14.16 24.29
CA MET A 426 -28.63 -14.50 23.43
C MET A 426 -27.29 -14.02 24.01
N SER A 427 -27.29 -13.00 24.88
CA SER A 427 -26.12 -12.55 25.65
C SER A 427 -25.45 -13.69 26.42
N VAL A 428 -26.25 -14.54 27.09
CA VAL A 428 -25.82 -15.65 27.94
C VAL A 428 -25.34 -16.81 27.08
N VAL A 429 -26.12 -17.23 26.09
CA VAL A 429 -25.73 -18.34 25.19
C VAL A 429 -24.47 -17.97 24.40
N ALA A 430 -24.36 -16.75 23.89
CA ALA A 430 -23.18 -16.29 23.16
C ALA A 430 -21.95 -16.01 24.05
N ALA A 431 -22.07 -16.04 25.39
CA ALA A 431 -20.94 -16.09 26.31
C ALA A 431 -20.44 -17.52 26.56
N LEU A 432 -21.35 -18.51 26.51
CA LEU A 432 -21.03 -19.94 26.69
C LEU A 432 -20.51 -20.61 25.39
N ARG A 433 -20.70 -19.97 24.23
CA ARG A 433 -20.23 -20.44 22.90
C ARG A 433 -18.72 -20.71 22.86
N ASN A 434 -18.36 -21.95 22.51
CA ASN A 434 -16.98 -22.44 22.42
C ASN A 434 -16.60 -23.01 21.03
N GLY A 435 -17.43 -22.80 20.00
CA GLY A 435 -17.15 -23.23 18.63
C GLY A 435 -15.96 -22.52 17.98
N GLU A 436 -15.39 -23.12 16.94
CA GLU A 436 -14.26 -22.54 16.19
C GLU A 436 -14.67 -21.28 15.41
N VAL A 437 -15.84 -21.34 14.79
CA VAL A 437 -16.45 -20.28 13.99
C VAL A 437 -17.57 -19.61 14.79
N LEU A 438 -18.47 -20.40 15.38
CA LEU A 438 -19.53 -19.94 16.30
C LEU A 438 -19.00 -19.81 17.74
N GLY A 439 -17.94 -19.01 17.91
CA GLY A 439 -17.28 -18.77 19.20
C GLY A 439 -17.93 -17.67 20.04
N SER A 440 -17.35 -17.37 21.20
CA SER A 440 -17.89 -16.37 22.14
C SER A 440 -17.96 -14.96 21.53
N GLN A 441 -18.99 -14.20 21.94
CA GLN A 441 -19.46 -12.97 21.31
C GLN A 441 -19.93 -13.09 19.83
N THR A 442 -20.22 -14.29 19.31
CA THR A 442 -20.85 -14.44 17.97
C THR A 442 -22.31 -14.88 18.03
N VAL A 443 -23.09 -14.42 17.06
CA VAL A 443 -24.52 -14.74 16.89
C VAL A 443 -24.85 -15.04 15.44
N LEU A 444 -25.84 -15.91 15.22
CA LEU A 444 -26.42 -16.19 13.91
C LEU A 444 -27.65 -15.29 13.73
N LYS A 445 -27.62 -14.41 12.73
CA LYS A 445 -28.77 -13.58 12.37
C LYS A 445 -29.34 -14.03 11.03
N SER A 446 -30.67 -14.08 10.92
CA SER A 446 -31.35 -14.24 9.63
C SER A 446 -30.90 -13.14 8.66
N ASP A 447 -30.46 -13.54 7.45
CA ASP A 447 -30.30 -12.63 6.31
C ASP A 447 -31.66 -12.21 5.74
N HIS A 448 -32.70 -13.03 5.91
CA HIS A 448 -34.02 -12.78 5.35
C HIS A 448 -34.81 -11.87 6.31
N CYS A 449 -34.78 -10.57 6.01
CA CYS A 449 -35.39 -9.51 6.80
C CYS A 449 -36.55 -8.82 6.04
N PRO A 450 -37.52 -8.20 6.72
CA PRO A 450 -38.58 -7.45 6.02
C PRO A 450 -38.04 -6.29 5.17
N GLY A 451 -37.09 -5.51 5.70
CA GLY A 451 -36.38 -4.45 4.98
C GLY A 451 -35.46 -4.91 3.85
N CYS A 452 -35.42 -6.22 3.55
CA CYS A 452 -34.55 -6.79 2.51
C CYS A 452 -35.19 -6.69 1.11
N GLN A 453 -36.52 -6.51 0.99
CA GLN A 453 -37.20 -6.22 -0.27
C GLN A 453 -37.30 -4.70 -0.51
N HIS A 454 -36.88 -4.23 -1.67
CA HIS A 454 -37.04 -2.84 -2.08
C HIS A 454 -38.46 -2.61 -2.64
N PRO A 455 -39.20 -1.57 -2.18
CA PRO A 455 -40.60 -1.39 -2.56
C PRO A 455 -40.80 -0.98 -4.02
N SER A 456 -39.78 -0.39 -4.67
CA SER A 456 -39.87 0.10 -6.05
C SER A 456 -39.54 -0.93 -7.14
N LEU A 457 -39.30 -2.20 -6.79
CA LEU A 457 -39.12 -3.26 -7.80
C LEU A 457 -40.51 -3.81 -8.21
N PRO A 458 -40.79 -3.93 -9.52
CA PRO A 458 -42.11 -4.32 -10.01
C PRO A 458 -42.41 -5.80 -9.80
N GLU A 459 -41.38 -6.65 -9.85
CA GLU A 459 -41.52 -8.10 -9.63
C GLU A 459 -41.16 -8.48 -8.20
N ARG A 460 -41.89 -9.46 -7.65
CA ARG A 460 -41.62 -10.09 -6.36
C ARG A 460 -41.67 -11.60 -6.54
N VAL A 461 -40.58 -12.28 -6.20
CA VAL A 461 -40.50 -13.75 -6.18
C VAL A 461 -40.41 -14.19 -4.72
N GLU A 462 -41.32 -15.06 -4.29
CA GLU A 462 -41.39 -15.51 -2.90
C GLU A 462 -40.09 -16.22 -2.48
N GLY A 463 -39.59 -15.89 -1.29
CA GLY A 463 -38.30 -16.36 -0.79
C GLY A 463 -37.06 -15.78 -1.50
N ALA A 464 -37.21 -14.95 -2.53
CA ALA A 464 -36.11 -14.38 -3.31
C ALA A 464 -36.19 -12.83 -3.41
N PRO A 465 -35.88 -12.10 -2.32
CA PRO A 465 -36.00 -10.65 -2.29
C PRO A 465 -35.10 -9.97 -3.33
N ASN A 466 -35.51 -8.82 -3.84
CA ASN A 466 -34.78 -8.02 -4.82
C ASN A 466 -34.42 -8.71 -6.14
N PHE A 467 -35.10 -9.81 -6.49
CA PHE A 467 -35.03 -10.44 -7.80
C PHE A 467 -35.38 -9.44 -8.91
N ARG A 468 -34.58 -9.41 -9.98
CA ARG A 468 -34.77 -8.58 -11.17
C ARG A 468 -33.98 -9.12 -12.36
N GLU A 469 -34.52 -8.93 -13.56
CA GLU A 469 -33.83 -9.08 -14.84
C GLU A 469 -33.09 -7.76 -15.21
N ILE A 470 -32.05 -7.84 -16.04
CA ILE A 470 -31.39 -6.66 -16.62
C ILE A 470 -31.85 -6.48 -18.09
N PRO A 471 -32.46 -5.35 -18.48
CA PRO A 471 -33.02 -5.17 -19.82
C PRO A 471 -32.03 -5.43 -20.97
N GLY A 472 -32.37 -6.44 -21.79
CA GLY A 472 -31.60 -6.87 -22.95
C GLY A 472 -30.51 -7.92 -22.68
N PHE A 473 -30.43 -8.50 -21.48
CA PHE A 473 -29.40 -9.48 -21.12
C PHE A 473 -29.98 -10.68 -20.34
N PRO A 474 -29.46 -11.91 -20.53
CA PRO A 474 -29.81 -13.09 -19.71
C PRO A 474 -29.12 -13.05 -18.34
N VAL A 475 -29.24 -11.91 -17.65
CA VAL A 475 -28.50 -11.56 -16.44
C VAL A 475 -29.52 -11.09 -15.40
N TYR A 476 -29.45 -11.68 -14.21
CA TYR A 476 -30.37 -11.44 -13.11
C TYR A 476 -29.63 -11.08 -11.82
N GLY A 477 -30.25 -10.27 -10.97
CA GLY A 477 -29.72 -9.92 -9.65
C GLY A 477 -30.74 -10.20 -8.55
N VAL A 478 -30.31 -10.72 -7.39
CA VAL A 478 -31.18 -11.09 -6.26
C VAL A 478 -30.47 -10.88 -4.91
N ALA A 479 -31.23 -10.75 -3.81
CA ALA A 479 -30.71 -10.80 -2.44
C ALA A 479 -30.24 -12.21 -2.05
N ASN A 480 -29.99 -12.48 -0.76
CA ASN A 480 -29.77 -13.86 -0.33
C ASN A 480 -31.13 -14.59 -0.19
N PRO A 481 -31.46 -15.57 -1.05
CA PRO A 481 -32.77 -16.21 -1.06
C PRO A 481 -32.88 -17.32 -0.01
N THR A 482 -34.11 -17.78 0.27
CA THR A 482 -34.35 -19.09 0.88
C THR A 482 -34.14 -20.23 -0.13
N ILE A 483 -34.07 -21.48 0.33
CA ILE A 483 -33.93 -22.64 -0.59
C ILE A 483 -35.12 -22.69 -1.56
N ASP A 484 -36.33 -22.39 -1.11
CA ASP A 484 -37.52 -22.30 -1.97
C ASP A 484 -37.47 -21.09 -2.89
N GLY A 485 -36.93 -19.95 -2.45
CA GLY A 485 -36.65 -18.80 -3.31
C GLY A 485 -35.71 -19.14 -4.47
N ILE A 486 -34.70 -20.00 -4.26
CA ILE A 486 -33.83 -20.50 -5.34
C ILE A 486 -34.66 -21.33 -6.33
N ARG A 487 -35.54 -22.22 -5.85
CA ARG A 487 -36.44 -23.03 -6.70
C ARG A 487 -37.38 -22.14 -7.53
N SER A 488 -37.98 -21.12 -6.91
CA SER A 488 -38.84 -20.13 -7.58
C SER A 488 -38.09 -19.34 -8.66
N VAL A 489 -36.85 -18.92 -8.41
CA VAL A 489 -36.00 -18.24 -9.42
C VAL A 489 -35.65 -19.17 -10.59
N ILE A 490 -35.33 -20.45 -10.32
CA ILE A 490 -35.06 -21.45 -11.37
C ILE A 490 -36.28 -21.67 -12.27
N GLN A 491 -37.48 -21.73 -11.68
CA GLN A 491 -38.74 -21.83 -12.44
C GLN A 491 -39.01 -20.55 -13.25
N ARG A 492 -38.90 -19.36 -12.62
CA ARG A 492 -39.18 -18.05 -13.22
C ARG A 492 -38.24 -17.67 -14.37
N THR A 493 -37.02 -18.19 -14.37
CA THR A 493 -36.03 -18.06 -15.47
C THR A 493 -36.19 -19.11 -16.57
N GLY A 494 -37.30 -19.88 -16.58
CA GLY A 494 -37.63 -20.84 -17.63
C GLY A 494 -36.79 -22.13 -17.61
N SER A 495 -36.20 -22.47 -16.46
CA SER A 495 -35.16 -23.50 -16.35
C SER A 495 -35.62 -24.69 -15.50
N SER A 496 -36.73 -25.32 -15.90
CA SER A 496 -37.19 -26.60 -15.34
C SER A 496 -36.21 -27.75 -15.66
N LYS A 497 -36.54 -29.00 -15.31
CA LYS A 497 -35.68 -30.15 -15.64
C LYS A 497 -35.58 -30.29 -17.18
N GLY A 498 -34.40 -30.00 -17.74
CA GLY A 498 -34.17 -29.93 -19.19
C GLY A 498 -34.34 -28.54 -19.82
N GLY A 499 -34.54 -27.48 -19.01
CA GLY A 499 -34.53 -26.09 -19.47
C GLY A 499 -33.11 -25.50 -19.62
N ARG A 500 -33.02 -24.17 -19.76
CA ARG A 500 -31.73 -23.46 -19.97
C ARG A 500 -30.76 -23.66 -18.79
N PRO A 501 -29.44 -23.69 -19.03
CA PRO A 501 -28.45 -23.72 -17.94
C PRO A 501 -28.49 -22.44 -17.11
N ILE A 502 -28.37 -22.56 -15.79
CA ILE A 502 -28.20 -21.43 -14.86
C ILE A 502 -26.80 -21.46 -14.26
N PHE A 503 -26.07 -20.34 -14.31
CA PHE A 503 -24.82 -20.17 -13.58
C PHE A 503 -25.00 -19.17 -12.43
N TRP A 504 -25.23 -19.70 -11.22
CA TRP A 504 -25.45 -18.93 -10.01
C TRP A 504 -24.14 -18.46 -9.37
N HIS A 505 -24.03 -17.16 -9.14
CA HIS A 505 -22.85 -16.47 -8.63
C HIS A 505 -23.14 -15.81 -7.27
N ASN A 506 -22.75 -16.47 -6.19
CA ASN A 506 -22.80 -15.90 -4.85
C ASN A 506 -21.55 -15.04 -4.61
N MET A 507 -21.74 -13.75 -4.37
CA MET A 507 -20.70 -12.73 -4.31
C MET A 507 -20.22 -12.41 -2.87
N ARG A 508 -20.54 -13.27 -1.89
CA ARG A 508 -20.30 -13.02 -0.46
C ARG A 508 -18.96 -13.55 0.03
N GLU A 509 -18.26 -12.75 0.82
CA GLU A 509 -17.10 -13.20 1.61
C GLU A 509 -17.46 -13.60 3.04
N GLU A 510 -18.66 -13.21 3.50
CA GLU A 510 -19.22 -13.64 4.78
C GLU A 510 -19.65 -15.12 4.70
N PRO A 511 -19.40 -15.95 5.74
CA PRO A 511 -19.93 -17.30 5.81
C PRO A 511 -21.44 -17.26 6.02
N VAL A 512 -22.16 -18.09 5.27
CA VAL A 512 -23.62 -18.25 5.32
C VAL A 512 -23.94 -19.73 5.58
N VAL A 513 -25.00 -19.99 6.32
CA VAL A 513 -25.55 -21.32 6.55
C VAL A 513 -27.06 -21.27 6.38
N TYR A 514 -27.67 -22.32 5.84
CA TYR A 514 -29.11 -22.49 5.80
C TYR A 514 -29.58 -23.34 6.98
N ILE A 515 -30.62 -22.87 7.66
CA ILE A 515 -31.28 -23.56 8.77
C ILE A 515 -32.79 -23.48 8.50
N ASN A 516 -33.51 -24.59 8.55
CA ASN A 516 -34.95 -24.65 8.25
C ASN A 516 -35.29 -23.99 6.88
N GLY A 517 -34.42 -24.17 5.88
CA GLY A 517 -34.53 -23.58 4.54
C GLY A 517 -34.23 -22.07 4.43
N LYS A 518 -34.00 -21.37 5.56
CA LYS A 518 -33.75 -19.92 5.63
C LYS A 518 -32.25 -19.62 5.75
N PRO A 519 -31.73 -18.55 5.13
CA PRO A 519 -30.31 -18.17 5.23
C PRO A 519 -29.99 -17.40 6.52
N PHE A 520 -28.96 -17.82 7.23
CA PHE A 520 -28.37 -17.15 8.39
C PHE A 520 -26.91 -16.78 8.14
N VAL A 521 -26.49 -15.64 8.70
CA VAL A 521 -25.13 -15.10 8.62
C VAL A 521 -24.58 -14.82 10.01
N LEU A 522 -23.28 -15.01 10.18
CA LEU A 522 -22.58 -14.74 11.44
C LEU A 522 -22.42 -13.23 11.71
N ARG A 523 -22.49 -12.84 12.99
CA ARG A 523 -22.43 -11.46 13.51
C ARG A 523 -21.70 -11.37 14.85
N GLU A 524 -21.24 -10.17 15.21
CA GLU A 524 -20.80 -9.81 16.58
C GLU A 524 -22.03 -9.54 17.47
N VAL A 525 -22.06 -10.04 18.71
CA VAL A 525 -23.09 -9.68 19.73
C VAL A 525 -23.21 -8.16 19.90
N GLU A 526 -22.09 -7.44 19.90
CA GLU A 526 -22.07 -5.98 20.06
C GLU A 526 -22.62 -5.23 18.83
N ARG A 527 -22.75 -5.89 17.67
CA ARG A 527 -23.06 -5.25 16.37
C ARG A 527 -23.89 -6.14 15.42
N PRO A 528 -25.06 -6.68 15.83
CA PRO A 528 -25.85 -7.62 15.02
C PRO A 528 -26.28 -7.07 13.64
N TYR A 529 -26.45 -5.74 13.53
CA TYR A 529 -26.81 -5.05 12.29
C TYR A 529 -25.65 -4.84 11.30
N LYS A 530 -24.40 -5.25 11.60
CA LYS A 530 -23.22 -4.94 10.77
C LYS A 530 -22.50 -6.21 10.28
N ASN A 531 -22.09 -6.20 9.01
CA ASN A 531 -21.23 -7.25 8.45
C ASN A 531 -19.89 -7.28 9.18
N MET A 532 -19.47 -8.47 9.64
CA MET A 532 -18.12 -8.69 10.16
C MET A 532 -17.12 -8.56 9.02
N LEU A 533 -16.11 -7.71 9.22
CA LEU A 533 -15.21 -7.29 8.14
C LEU A 533 -13.95 -8.16 8.05
N GLU A 534 -13.72 -9.06 8.99
CA GLU A 534 -12.52 -9.90 9.12
C GLU A 534 -12.20 -10.72 7.87
N TYR A 535 -13.22 -11.23 7.18
CA TYR A 535 -13.12 -11.99 5.93
C TYR A 535 -12.56 -11.18 4.75
N SER A 536 -12.33 -9.88 4.88
CA SER A 536 -12.07 -9.00 3.75
C SER A 536 -10.86 -9.40 2.91
N GLY A 537 -11.17 -10.02 1.77
CA GLY A 537 -10.21 -10.52 0.79
C GLY A 537 -9.85 -12.01 0.88
N ILE A 538 -10.55 -12.81 1.69
CA ILE A 538 -10.47 -14.28 1.72
C ILE A 538 -10.69 -14.92 0.32
N ASP A 539 -10.26 -16.17 0.13
CA ASP A 539 -10.55 -16.93 -1.10
C ASP A 539 -11.84 -17.78 -1.00
N ARG A 540 -12.25 -18.37 -2.14
CA ARG A 540 -13.45 -19.21 -2.23
C ARG A 540 -13.40 -20.41 -1.30
N GLU A 541 -12.28 -21.12 -1.25
CA GLU A 541 -12.19 -22.41 -0.57
C GLU A 541 -12.19 -22.24 0.94
N ARG A 542 -11.48 -21.23 1.45
CA ARG A 542 -11.43 -20.89 2.88
C ARG A 542 -12.78 -20.43 3.40
N VAL A 543 -13.58 -19.72 2.60
CA VAL A 543 -15.00 -19.46 2.93
C VAL A 543 -15.80 -20.77 2.97
N GLN A 544 -15.67 -21.64 1.96
CA GLN A 544 -16.43 -22.90 1.91
C GLN A 544 -16.06 -23.86 3.06
N ARG A 545 -14.79 -23.90 3.50
CA ARG A 545 -14.36 -24.65 4.70
C ARG A 545 -14.81 -23.98 6.00
N MET A 546 -14.90 -22.65 6.06
CA MET A 546 -15.47 -21.93 7.21
C MET A 546 -16.99 -22.15 7.33
N GLU A 547 -17.72 -22.23 6.22
CA GLU A 547 -19.15 -22.56 6.21
C GLU A 547 -19.39 -24.01 6.69
N ALA A 548 -18.50 -24.95 6.34
CA ALA A 548 -18.54 -26.32 6.88
C ALA A 548 -18.30 -26.36 8.40
N ARG A 549 -17.22 -25.72 8.90
CA ARG A 549 -16.95 -25.63 10.35
C ARG A 549 -18.08 -24.94 11.12
N LEU A 550 -18.72 -23.93 10.53
CA LEU A 550 -19.89 -23.27 11.12
C LEU A 550 -21.09 -24.23 11.26
N LYS A 551 -21.35 -25.08 10.25
CA LYS A 551 -22.36 -26.15 10.34
C LYS A 551 -22.03 -27.15 11.45
N GLU A 552 -20.77 -27.53 11.61
CA GLU A 552 -20.30 -28.43 12.67
C GLU A 552 -20.45 -27.81 14.08
N ASP A 553 -20.11 -26.53 14.25
CA ASP A 553 -20.33 -25.83 15.52
C ASP A 553 -21.82 -25.76 15.90
N ILE A 554 -22.70 -25.46 14.94
CA ILE A 554 -24.16 -25.39 15.16
C ILE A 554 -24.69 -26.75 15.62
N LEU A 555 -24.23 -27.85 15.02
CA LEU A 555 -24.63 -29.20 15.42
C LEU A 555 -24.14 -29.50 16.85
N ARG A 556 -22.88 -29.17 17.17
CA ARG A 556 -22.30 -29.36 18.53
C ARG A 556 -23.04 -28.53 19.59
N GLU A 557 -23.41 -27.29 19.30
CA GLU A 557 -24.20 -26.45 20.22
C GLU A 557 -25.63 -26.99 20.37
N ALA A 558 -26.25 -27.46 19.28
CA ALA A 558 -27.61 -27.99 19.32
C ALA A 558 -27.72 -29.30 20.12
N GLU A 559 -26.69 -30.16 20.11
CA GLU A 559 -26.62 -31.34 20.99
C GLU A 559 -26.73 -30.94 22.47
N CYS A 560 -26.05 -29.87 22.89
CA CYS A 560 -26.09 -29.37 24.27
C CYS A 560 -27.45 -28.79 24.69
N TYR A 561 -28.28 -28.32 23.75
CA TYR A 561 -29.59 -27.70 24.02
C TYR A 561 -30.80 -28.53 23.54
N GLY A 562 -30.61 -29.82 23.28
CA GLY A 562 -31.70 -30.74 22.92
C GLY A 562 -32.23 -30.52 21.50
N GLY A 563 -31.33 -30.48 20.52
CA GLY A 563 -31.67 -30.36 19.10
C GLY A 563 -32.20 -28.98 18.70
N ALA A 564 -31.72 -27.91 19.34
CA ALA A 564 -32.11 -26.53 19.02
C ALA A 564 -30.93 -25.55 19.12
N ILE A 565 -30.94 -24.51 18.29
CA ILE A 565 -29.92 -23.46 18.20
C ILE A 565 -30.55 -22.08 18.42
N MET A 566 -29.88 -21.21 19.17
CA MET A 566 -30.36 -19.84 19.40
C MET A 566 -29.87 -18.89 18.31
N VAL A 567 -30.83 -18.28 17.60
CA VAL A 567 -30.63 -17.37 16.45
C VAL A 567 -31.34 -16.04 16.67
N ILE A 568 -31.01 -15.05 15.84
CA ILE A 568 -31.62 -13.72 15.85
C ILE A 568 -32.45 -13.50 14.57
N HIS A 569 -33.73 -13.17 14.74
CA HIS A 569 -34.64 -12.71 13.68
C HIS A 569 -34.82 -11.18 13.73
N GLU A 570 -35.52 -10.62 12.75
CA GLU A 570 -35.77 -9.17 12.62
C GLU A 570 -37.24 -8.93 12.24
N THR A 571 -37.94 -8.04 12.95
CA THR A 571 -39.35 -7.69 12.73
C THR A 571 -39.51 -6.66 11.61
N ASP A 572 -40.75 -6.39 11.21
CA ASP A 572 -41.08 -5.38 10.18
C ASP A 572 -40.62 -3.97 10.59
N ASP A 573 -40.62 -3.67 11.89
CA ASP A 573 -40.09 -2.42 12.47
C ASP A 573 -38.54 -2.36 12.55
N GLY A 574 -37.83 -3.38 12.05
CA GLY A 574 -36.37 -3.47 12.10
C GLY A 574 -35.80 -3.78 13.49
N GLN A 575 -36.64 -4.20 14.44
CA GLN A 575 -36.17 -4.65 15.77
C GLN A 575 -35.74 -6.12 15.70
N ILE A 576 -34.68 -6.47 16.41
CA ILE A 576 -34.23 -7.86 16.51
C ILE A 576 -34.82 -8.58 17.72
N PHE A 577 -35.06 -9.88 17.57
CA PHE A 577 -35.47 -10.76 18.67
C PHE A 577 -34.76 -12.12 18.57
N ASP A 578 -34.53 -12.72 19.73
CA ASP A 578 -33.89 -14.03 19.84
C ASP A 578 -34.94 -15.15 19.71
N ALA A 579 -34.58 -16.26 19.08
CA ALA A 579 -35.44 -17.45 18.95
C ALA A 579 -34.63 -18.75 19.00
N TRP A 580 -35.23 -19.80 19.55
CA TRP A 580 -34.70 -21.16 19.48
C TRP A 580 -35.30 -21.89 18.26
N GLU A 581 -34.47 -22.10 17.23
CA GLU A 581 -34.85 -22.91 16.05
C GLU A 581 -34.45 -24.37 16.31
N HIS A 582 -35.37 -25.32 16.11
CA HIS A 582 -35.04 -26.74 16.14
C HIS A 582 -34.26 -27.16 14.89
N VAL A 583 -33.27 -28.04 15.06
CA VAL A 583 -32.31 -28.41 14.01
C VAL A 583 -31.86 -29.87 14.04
N SER A 584 -31.50 -30.40 12.87
CA SER A 584 -30.89 -31.71 12.67
C SER A 584 -29.88 -31.67 11.52
N SER A 585 -29.09 -32.74 11.34
CA SER A 585 -28.01 -32.83 10.34
C SER A 585 -28.49 -32.59 8.89
N ASP A 586 -29.67 -33.08 8.56
CA ASP A 586 -30.27 -32.97 7.22
C ASP A 586 -30.79 -31.56 6.90
N VAL A 587 -31.08 -30.77 7.95
CA VAL A 587 -31.80 -29.49 7.85
C VAL A 587 -30.85 -28.28 7.95
N ILE A 588 -29.61 -28.50 8.39
CA ILE A 588 -28.53 -27.51 8.33
C ILE A 588 -27.70 -27.75 7.06
N GLN A 589 -27.66 -26.78 6.16
CA GLN A 589 -26.94 -26.90 4.88
C GLN A 589 -26.05 -25.69 4.59
N THR A 590 -24.80 -25.92 4.19
CA THR A 590 -23.97 -24.89 3.57
C THR A 590 -24.51 -24.51 2.18
N PRO A 591 -24.24 -23.30 1.66
CA PRO A 591 -24.61 -22.94 0.30
C PRO A 591 -24.12 -23.94 -0.77
N LEU A 592 -22.93 -24.54 -0.59
CA LEU A 592 -22.40 -25.54 -1.50
C LEU A 592 -23.22 -26.85 -1.48
N GLU A 593 -23.69 -27.28 -0.31
CA GLU A 593 -24.59 -28.44 -0.20
C GLU A 593 -25.95 -28.15 -0.85
N VAL A 594 -26.53 -26.97 -0.61
CA VAL A 594 -27.84 -26.58 -1.20
C VAL A 594 -27.80 -26.65 -2.73
N PHE A 595 -26.80 -26.03 -3.37
CA PHE A 595 -26.71 -26.05 -4.84
C PHE A 595 -26.37 -27.44 -5.39
N ARG A 596 -25.54 -28.24 -4.70
CA ARG A 596 -25.31 -29.64 -5.08
C ARG A 596 -26.59 -30.49 -5.00
N CYS A 597 -27.44 -30.27 -4.00
CA CYS A 597 -28.72 -30.97 -3.90
C CYS A 597 -29.70 -30.59 -5.02
N LEU A 598 -29.64 -29.35 -5.53
CA LEU A 598 -30.42 -28.93 -6.70
C LEU A 598 -29.87 -29.53 -8.01
N GLU A 599 -28.56 -29.53 -8.19
CA GLU A 599 -27.86 -30.17 -9.32
C GLU A 599 -28.17 -31.68 -9.38
N TYR A 600 -28.02 -32.39 -8.25
CA TYR A 600 -28.37 -33.82 -8.13
C TYR A 600 -29.88 -34.08 -8.25
N GLY A 601 -30.70 -33.08 -7.91
CA GLY A 601 -32.15 -33.09 -8.15
C GLY A 601 -32.54 -33.00 -9.63
N GLY A 602 -31.59 -32.79 -10.54
CA GLY A 602 -31.81 -32.69 -11.99
C GLY A 602 -32.19 -31.28 -12.47
N PHE A 603 -31.92 -30.24 -11.69
CA PHE A 603 -31.99 -28.86 -12.17
C PHE A 603 -30.69 -28.49 -12.90
N PRO A 604 -30.74 -27.77 -14.04
CA PRO A 604 -29.55 -27.45 -14.85
C PRO A 604 -28.77 -26.26 -14.25
N ILE A 605 -28.36 -26.36 -12.98
CA ILE A 605 -27.76 -25.26 -12.21
C ILE A 605 -26.32 -25.53 -11.78
N LYS A 606 -25.43 -24.60 -12.10
CA LYS A 606 -24.01 -24.57 -11.71
C LYS A 606 -23.77 -23.45 -10.69
N TYR A 607 -22.98 -23.70 -9.67
CA TYR A 607 -22.72 -22.75 -8.58
C TYR A 607 -21.27 -22.27 -8.52
N ALA A 608 -21.07 -20.95 -8.40
CA ALA A 608 -19.80 -20.31 -8.11
C ALA A 608 -19.91 -19.41 -6.87
N ARG A 609 -18.89 -19.48 -6.01
CA ARG A 609 -18.66 -18.54 -4.90
C ARG A 609 -17.50 -17.62 -5.26
N VAL A 610 -17.76 -16.31 -5.34
CA VAL A 610 -16.80 -15.26 -5.72
C VAL A 610 -16.76 -14.22 -4.57
N PRO A 611 -15.95 -14.45 -3.52
CA PRO A 611 -16.01 -13.66 -2.29
C PRO A 611 -15.50 -12.23 -2.50
N ILE A 612 -16.42 -11.26 -2.60
CA ILE A 612 -16.11 -9.84 -2.77
C ILE A 612 -16.48 -9.08 -1.50
N THR A 613 -15.57 -8.21 -1.05
CA THR A 613 -15.76 -7.39 0.15
C THR A 613 -16.91 -6.40 -0.01
N ASP A 614 -17.78 -6.38 1.01
CA ASP A 614 -18.91 -5.48 1.07
C ASP A 614 -18.49 -4.00 1.07
N GLY A 615 -19.25 -3.17 0.36
CA GLY A 615 -18.97 -1.74 0.20
C GLY A 615 -17.78 -1.38 -0.71
N LYS A 616 -16.79 -2.27 -0.92
CA LYS A 616 -15.57 -1.99 -1.73
C LYS A 616 -15.76 -2.21 -3.24
N ALA A 617 -14.68 -2.05 -3.99
CA ALA A 617 -14.57 -2.52 -5.37
C ALA A 617 -13.94 -3.93 -5.46
N PRO A 618 -14.25 -4.73 -6.50
CA PRO A 618 -13.62 -6.05 -6.69
C PRO A 618 -12.11 -5.95 -6.96
N LYS A 619 -11.36 -6.98 -6.54
CA LYS A 619 -9.95 -7.18 -6.94
C LYS A 619 -9.90 -7.61 -8.40
N SER A 620 -8.74 -7.44 -9.06
CA SER A 620 -8.56 -7.85 -10.46
C SER A 620 -8.68 -9.37 -10.67
N SER A 621 -8.38 -10.18 -9.64
CA SER A 621 -8.66 -11.63 -9.60
C SER A 621 -10.14 -11.98 -9.71
N ASP A 622 -11.01 -11.11 -9.23
CA ASP A 622 -12.43 -11.36 -9.10
C ASP A 622 -13.10 -11.10 -10.45
N PHE A 623 -12.65 -10.05 -11.16
CA PHE A 623 -12.91 -9.84 -12.58
C PHE A 623 -12.42 -11.01 -13.44
N ASP A 624 -11.19 -11.50 -13.24
CA ASP A 624 -10.66 -12.67 -13.96
C ASP A 624 -11.53 -13.93 -13.73
N THR A 625 -11.97 -14.16 -12.50
CA THR A 625 -12.85 -15.29 -12.14
C THR A 625 -14.22 -15.17 -12.82
N LEU A 626 -14.82 -13.98 -12.81
CA LEU A 626 -16.11 -13.72 -13.47
C LEU A 626 -15.99 -13.85 -15.00
N ALA A 627 -14.91 -13.35 -15.59
CA ALA A 627 -14.63 -13.51 -17.02
C ALA A 627 -14.48 -14.98 -17.42
N MET A 628 -13.72 -15.78 -16.65
CA MET A 628 -13.60 -17.23 -16.89
C MET A 628 -14.95 -17.94 -16.76
N ASN A 629 -15.75 -17.64 -15.74
CA ASN A 629 -17.07 -18.26 -15.55
C ASN A 629 -18.05 -17.93 -16.70
N ILE A 630 -18.05 -16.70 -17.20
CA ILE A 630 -19.01 -16.23 -18.20
C ILE A 630 -18.58 -16.64 -19.62
N ALA A 631 -17.29 -16.56 -19.96
CA ALA A 631 -16.79 -16.97 -21.27
C ALA A 631 -16.75 -18.50 -21.48
N SER A 632 -16.73 -19.31 -20.40
CA SER A 632 -16.81 -20.77 -20.47
C SER A 632 -18.22 -21.35 -20.37
N ALA A 633 -19.25 -20.50 -20.37
CA ALA A 633 -20.65 -20.90 -20.36
C ALA A 633 -21.23 -21.05 -21.78
N SER A 634 -22.35 -21.75 -21.92
CA SER A 634 -23.08 -21.85 -23.19
C SER A 634 -23.79 -20.53 -23.53
N LYS A 635 -24.05 -20.27 -24.82
CA LYS A 635 -24.66 -19.00 -25.27
C LYS A 635 -26.07 -18.74 -24.69
N ASP A 636 -26.77 -19.79 -24.30
CA ASP A 636 -28.10 -19.79 -23.69
C ASP A 636 -28.09 -19.78 -22.14
N THR A 637 -26.91 -19.81 -21.51
CA THR A 637 -26.77 -19.79 -20.04
C THR A 637 -27.34 -18.49 -19.44
N VAL A 638 -28.17 -18.65 -18.42
CA VAL A 638 -28.69 -17.58 -17.56
C VAL A 638 -27.75 -17.33 -16.38
N PHE A 639 -27.35 -16.07 -16.16
CA PHE A 639 -26.45 -15.70 -15.06
C PHE A 639 -27.23 -15.03 -13.92
N VAL A 640 -27.17 -15.61 -12.71
CA VAL A 640 -27.83 -15.06 -11.52
C VAL A 640 -26.78 -14.60 -10.51
N PHE A 641 -26.80 -13.33 -10.12
CA PHE A 641 -25.88 -12.75 -9.14
C PHE A 641 -26.56 -12.49 -7.81
N ASN A 642 -25.93 -12.89 -6.70
CA ASN A 642 -26.51 -12.69 -5.37
C ASN A 642 -25.49 -12.20 -4.33
N CYS A 643 -25.96 -11.32 -3.43
CA CYS A 643 -25.27 -10.89 -2.22
C CYS A 643 -26.32 -10.57 -1.15
N GLN A 644 -25.93 -10.29 0.10
CA GLN A 644 -26.84 -10.07 1.25
C GLN A 644 -28.17 -9.38 0.88
N MET A 645 -28.12 -8.13 0.41
CA MET A 645 -29.32 -7.36 0.02
C MET A 645 -29.58 -7.28 -1.50
N GLY A 646 -28.78 -7.94 -2.34
CA GLY A 646 -28.92 -7.85 -3.81
C GLY A 646 -28.59 -6.49 -4.44
N ARG A 647 -28.02 -5.56 -3.64
CA ARG A 647 -27.63 -4.19 -4.05
C ARG A 647 -26.16 -4.15 -4.52
N GLY A 648 -25.28 -3.40 -3.86
CA GLY A 648 -23.97 -2.99 -4.38
C GLY A 648 -23.09 -4.08 -5.01
N ARG A 649 -22.85 -5.21 -4.33
CA ARG A 649 -22.03 -6.30 -4.88
C ARG A 649 -22.71 -6.96 -6.09
N THR A 650 -23.99 -7.30 -5.97
CA THR A 650 -24.82 -7.87 -7.05
C THR A 650 -24.87 -6.98 -8.29
N THR A 651 -25.19 -5.69 -8.14
CA THR A 651 -25.19 -4.72 -9.26
C THR A 651 -23.80 -4.59 -9.90
N THR A 652 -22.71 -4.76 -9.13
CA THR A 652 -21.36 -4.80 -9.72
C THR A 652 -21.16 -6.05 -10.57
N GLY A 653 -21.65 -7.21 -10.11
CA GLY A 653 -21.64 -8.46 -10.87
C GLY A 653 -22.48 -8.40 -12.14
N THR A 654 -23.70 -7.84 -12.09
CA THR A 654 -24.55 -7.69 -13.28
C THR A 654 -23.93 -6.74 -14.30
N VAL A 655 -23.34 -5.61 -13.88
CA VAL A 655 -22.61 -4.70 -14.79
C VAL A 655 -21.43 -5.41 -15.46
N ILE A 656 -20.62 -6.16 -14.70
CA ILE A 656 -19.50 -6.96 -15.23
C ILE A 656 -20.01 -7.99 -16.26
N ALA A 657 -21.10 -8.69 -15.96
CA ALA A 657 -21.66 -9.70 -16.84
C ALA A 657 -22.25 -9.13 -18.13
N CYS A 658 -22.92 -7.97 -18.07
CA CYS A 658 -23.46 -7.33 -19.27
C CYS A 658 -22.34 -6.79 -20.18
N LEU A 659 -21.26 -6.23 -19.61
CA LEU A 659 -20.07 -5.83 -20.38
C LEU A 659 -19.37 -7.02 -21.06
N LEU A 660 -19.22 -8.14 -20.34
CA LEU A 660 -18.70 -9.38 -20.89
C LEU A 660 -19.58 -9.91 -22.01
N LYS A 661 -20.92 -9.93 -21.83
CA LYS A 661 -21.86 -10.33 -22.89
C LYS A 661 -21.78 -9.40 -24.11
N LEU A 662 -21.69 -8.08 -23.94
CA LEU A 662 -21.48 -7.17 -25.08
C LEU A 662 -20.21 -7.52 -25.89
N ARG A 663 -19.06 -7.79 -25.23
CA ARG A 663 -17.82 -8.19 -25.92
C ARG A 663 -17.93 -9.57 -26.58
N ILE A 664 -18.57 -10.54 -25.93
CA ILE A 664 -18.75 -11.90 -26.45
C ILE A 664 -19.73 -11.94 -27.63
N ASP A 665 -20.79 -11.14 -27.59
CA ASP A 665 -21.87 -11.17 -28.58
C ASP A 665 -21.65 -10.22 -29.77
N TYR A 666 -20.92 -9.09 -29.57
CA TYR A 666 -20.71 -8.05 -30.60
C TYR A 666 -19.24 -7.72 -30.91
N GLY A 667 -18.27 -8.30 -30.20
CA GLY A 667 -16.84 -8.11 -30.49
C GLY A 667 -16.28 -6.75 -30.06
N ARG A 668 -15.43 -6.15 -30.91
CA ARG A 668 -14.61 -4.96 -30.59
C ARG A 668 -14.83 -3.81 -31.58
N PRO A 669 -14.97 -2.54 -31.13
CA PRO A 669 -15.05 -2.08 -29.73
C PRO A 669 -16.41 -2.40 -29.09
N ILE A 670 -16.49 -2.33 -27.75
CA ILE A 670 -17.75 -2.53 -27.02
C ILE A 670 -18.73 -1.41 -27.41
N ARG A 671 -19.80 -1.76 -28.12
CA ARG A 671 -20.88 -0.85 -28.50
C ARG A 671 -22.21 -1.38 -28.00
N ILE A 672 -23.13 -0.46 -27.77
CA ILE A 672 -24.53 -0.75 -27.44
C ILE A 672 -25.36 -0.45 -28.68
N LEU A 673 -26.13 -1.43 -29.14
CA LEU A 673 -27.26 -1.15 -30.02
C LEU A 673 -28.29 -0.34 -29.23
N LEU A 674 -28.56 0.88 -29.70
CA LEU A 674 -29.79 1.57 -29.40
C LEU A 674 -30.92 0.80 -30.11
N ASP A 675 -31.91 0.34 -29.34
CA ASP A 675 -33.03 -0.41 -29.89
C ASP A 675 -33.81 0.48 -30.87
N GLY A 676 -33.90 0.04 -32.12
CA GLY A 676 -34.51 0.81 -33.19
C GLY A 676 -36.03 0.81 -33.09
N THR A 677 -36.61 1.80 -32.42
CA THR A 677 -38.00 2.19 -32.72
C THR A 677 -38.10 2.58 -34.19
N SER A 678 -38.90 1.83 -34.93
CA SER A 678 -39.22 2.11 -36.33
C SER A 678 -39.93 3.47 -36.43
N HIS A 679 -39.21 4.47 -36.94
CA HIS A 679 -39.83 5.63 -37.56
C HIS A 679 -40.47 5.18 -38.87
N GLU A 680 -41.73 4.74 -38.80
CA GLU A 680 -42.58 4.68 -39.98
C GLU A 680 -42.87 6.13 -40.42
N GLU A 681 -42.51 6.45 -41.66
CA GLU A 681 -42.86 7.73 -42.29
C GLU A 681 -44.35 7.70 -42.63
N VAL A 682 -45.20 8.21 -41.72
CA VAL A 682 -46.62 8.43 -41.98
C VAL A 682 -46.90 9.93 -42.05
N ASP A 683 -47.35 10.30 -43.25
CA ASP A 683 -47.72 11.59 -43.83
C ASP A 683 -48.45 12.61 -42.92
N GLY A 684 -48.36 13.89 -43.30
CA GLY A 684 -48.95 15.01 -42.56
C GLY A 684 -50.43 15.23 -42.84
N GLY A 685 -51.27 15.12 -41.81
CA GLY A 685 -52.72 15.39 -41.88
C GLY A 685 -53.20 16.37 -40.82
N SER A 686 -54.03 17.36 -41.21
CA SER A 686 -54.55 18.42 -40.33
C SER A 686 -56.05 18.25 -40.05
N SER A 687 -56.41 18.18 -38.76
CA SER A 687 -57.77 18.43 -38.19
C SER A 687 -57.64 18.42 -36.66
N SER A 688 -58.11 19.36 -35.82
CA SER A 688 -59.32 20.22 -35.76
C SER A 688 -60.44 19.65 -34.86
N GLY A 689 -60.95 20.46 -33.93
CA GLY A 689 -62.27 20.27 -33.31
C GLY A 689 -62.29 19.96 -31.81
N GLU A 690 -62.78 20.94 -31.02
CA GLU A 690 -63.80 20.84 -29.95
C GLU A 690 -63.60 19.83 -28.77
N GLU A 691 -63.62 20.25 -27.49
CA GLU A 691 -64.73 20.80 -26.66
C GLU A 691 -65.80 19.75 -26.24
N THR A 692 -66.57 19.85 -25.14
CA THR A 692 -66.63 20.72 -23.92
C THR A 692 -67.24 19.86 -22.77
N SER A 693 -67.27 20.18 -21.47
CA SER A 693 -66.75 21.26 -20.57
C SER A 693 -66.30 20.56 -19.25
N GLY A 694 -66.24 21.08 -18.01
CA GLY A 694 -66.52 22.35 -17.31
C GLY A 694 -66.48 22.04 -15.78
N HIS A 695 -66.47 22.95 -14.79
CA HIS A 695 -66.37 24.41 -14.65
C HIS A 695 -65.80 24.65 -13.22
N ASP A 696 -64.84 25.54 -12.94
CA ASP A 696 -64.75 27.01 -13.06
C ASP A 696 -65.33 27.83 -11.89
N THR A 697 -64.45 28.64 -11.27
CA THR A 697 -64.65 30.02 -10.75
C THR A 697 -63.34 30.45 -10.06
N SER A 698 -62.46 31.33 -10.56
CA SER A 698 -62.58 32.68 -11.18
C SER A 698 -62.99 33.76 -10.17
N PHE A 699 -62.30 34.89 -9.96
CA PHE A 699 -61.19 35.58 -10.67
C PHE A 699 -60.10 36.04 -9.65
N ALA A 700 -59.08 36.91 -9.88
CA ALA A 700 -58.82 37.96 -10.88
C ALA A 700 -57.30 38.24 -11.10
N ILE A 701 -56.95 39.41 -11.67
CA ILE A 701 -55.65 39.73 -12.28
C ILE A 701 -54.93 40.92 -11.60
N GLY A 702 -53.60 40.87 -11.53
CA GLY A 702 -52.74 42.02 -11.19
C GLY A 702 -51.40 41.97 -11.94
N SER A 703 -51.04 43.03 -12.66
CA SER A 703 -49.84 43.08 -13.52
C SER A 703 -48.53 43.23 -12.73
N MET A 704 -47.50 42.44 -13.08
CA MET A 704 -46.10 42.80 -12.83
C MET A 704 -45.13 42.28 -13.90
N LYS A 705 -44.50 43.24 -14.58
CA LYS A 705 -43.10 43.34 -15.07
C LYS A 705 -42.28 42.07 -15.34
N ASP A 706 -41.53 42.13 -16.44
CA ASP A 706 -40.38 41.27 -16.75
C ASP A 706 -39.50 40.96 -15.53
N ARG A 707 -39.09 39.69 -15.44
CA ARG A 707 -37.92 39.26 -14.68
C ARG A 707 -36.96 38.54 -15.63
N PRO A 708 -35.65 38.82 -15.55
CA PRO A 708 -34.69 38.19 -16.45
C PRO A 708 -34.66 36.68 -16.24
N ARG A 709 -34.40 35.92 -17.31
CA ARG A 709 -34.01 34.52 -17.21
C ARG A 709 -32.77 34.43 -16.32
N LYS A 710 -32.90 33.83 -15.13
CA LYS A 710 -31.74 33.24 -14.46
C LYS A 710 -31.31 32.03 -15.26
N GLU A 711 -30.05 31.99 -15.67
CA GLU A 711 -29.45 30.77 -16.18
C GLU A 711 -29.46 29.69 -15.10
N PRO A 712 -29.66 28.41 -15.45
CA PRO A 712 -29.58 27.32 -14.48
C PRO A 712 -28.11 27.16 -14.05
N SER A 713 -27.82 27.34 -12.77
CA SER A 713 -26.48 27.13 -12.24
C SER A 713 -26.02 25.69 -12.46
N HIS A 714 -24.82 25.52 -13.03
CA HIS A 714 -24.30 24.21 -13.43
C HIS A 714 -24.14 23.27 -12.21
N ALA A 715 -25.07 22.34 -12.06
CA ALA A 715 -25.07 21.39 -10.96
C ALA A 715 -23.98 20.33 -11.14
N PHE A 716 -22.94 20.40 -10.31
CA PHE A 716 -21.78 19.50 -10.38
C PHE A 716 -22.18 18.02 -10.50
N GLY A 717 -21.88 17.43 -11.65
CA GLY A 717 -22.21 16.07 -12.04
C GLY A 717 -21.02 15.11 -11.95
N ILE A 718 -21.19 13.89 -12.47
CA ILE A 718 -20.13 12.87 -12.44
C ILE A 718 -18.94 13.27 -13.33
N ASN A 719 -19.18 14.08 -14.37
CA ASN A 719 -18.15 14.48 -15.32
C ASN A 719 -17.15 15.50 -14.76
N ASP A 720 -17.51 16.27 -13.74
CA ASP A 720 -16.64 17.32 -13.17
C ASP A 720 -15.52 16.77 -12.27
N ILE A 721 -15.45 15.45 -12.07
CA ILE A 721 -14.37 14.79 -11.36
C ILE A 721 -13.21 14.53 -12.35
N LEU A 722 -12.29 15.48 -12.44
CA LEU A 722 -11.13 15.52 -13.35
C LEU A 722 -10.36 14.20 -13.50
N LEU A 723 -10.27 13.40 -12.42
CA LEU A 723 -9.63 12.08 -12.44
C LEU A 723 -10.25 11.11 -13.48
N LEU A 724 -11.55 11.25 -13.74
CA LEU A 724 -12.27 10.42 -14.71
C LEU A 724 -11.89 10.77 -16.15
N TRP A 725 -11.57 12.03 -16.45
CA TRP A 725 -11.00 12.41 -17.75
C TRP A 725 -9.57 11.90 -17.88
N LYS A 726 -8.77 11.96 -16.80
CA LYS A 726 -7.38 11.47 -16.79
C LYS A 726 -7.32 9.97 -17.09
N ILE A 727 -8.15 9.12 -16.48
CA ILE A 727 -8.18 7.68 -16.81
C ILE A 727 -8.65 7.40 -18.24
N THR A 728 -9.69 8.08 -18.75
CA THR A 728 -10.16 7.81 -20.13
C THR A 728 -9.13 8.20 -21.18
N ARG A 729 -8.29 9.22 -20.93
CA ARG A 729 -7.18 9.60 -21.83
C ARG A 729 -6.09 8.53 -21.96
N LEU A 730 -5.90 7.67 -20.95
CA LEU A 730 -4.87 6.62 -20.97
C LEU A 730 -5.24 5.38 -21.81
N PHE A 731 -6.47 5.31 -22.31
CA PHE A 731 -6.97 4.19 -23.10
C PHE A 731 -7.46 4.68 -24.46
N ASP A 732 -7.23 3.86 -25.49
CA ASP A 732 -7.46 4.22 -26.90
C ASP A 732 -8.94 4.51 -27.15
N ASN A 733 -9.79 3.50 -26.92
CA ASN A 733 -11.25 3.59 -26.93
C ASN A 733 -11.80 4.04 -25.55
N GLY A 734 -11.07 4.89 -24.83
CA GLY A 734 -11.32 5.18 -23.42
C GLY A 734 -12.61 5.95 -23.15
N VAL A 735 -13.10 6.71 -24.12
CA VAL A 735 -14.37 7.46 -24.04
C VAL A 735 -15.54 6.51 -24.30
N GLU A 736 -15.47 5.76 -25.39
CA GLU A 736 -16.48 4.80 -25.85
C GLU A 736 -16.69 3.68 -24.82
N CYS A 737 -15.61 3.15 -24.25
CA CYS A 737 -15.68 2.15 -23.19
C CYS A 737 -16.33 2.72 -21.90
N ARG A 738 -16.19 4.03 -21.64
CA ARG A 738 -16.85 4.71 -20.52
C ARG A 738 -18.34 4.99 -20.82
N GLU A 739 -18.69 5.36 -22.05
CA GLU A 739 -20.09 5.56 -22.47
C GLU A 739 -20.88 4.24 -22.44
N ALA A 740 -20.29 3.16 -22.97
CA ALA A 740 -20.87 1.81 -22.87
C ALA A 740 -21.03 1.37 -21.41
N LEU A 741 -20.03 1.62 -20.55
CA LEU A 741 -20.12 1.37 -19.12
C LEU A 741 -21.24 2.17 -18.45
N ASP A 742 -21.35 3.47 -18.72
CA ASP A 742 -22.32 4.36 -18.08
C ASP A 742 -23.76 3.94 -18.43
N ALA A 743 -24.02 3.60 -19.69
CA ALA A 743 -25.30 3.07 -20.12
C ALA A 743 -25.62 1.69 -19.51
N ILE A 744 -24.63 0.81 -19.30
CA ILE A 744 -24.83 -0.47 -18.60
C ILE A 744 -25.05 -0.28 -17.09
N ILE A 745 -24.39 0.68 -16.45
CA ILE A 745 -24.68 1.09 -15.06
C ILE A 745 -26.12 1.60 -14.94
N ASP A 746 -26.61 2.33 -15.94
CA ASP A 746 -27.96 2.86 -15.96
C ASP A 746 -29.00 1.74 -16.21
N ARG A 747 -28.76 0.80 -17.12
CA ARG A 747 -29.58 -0.43 -17.25
C ARG A 747 -29.59 -1.27 -15.96
N CYS A 748 -28.50 -1.27 -15.18
CA CYS A 748 -28.40 -1.97 -13.89
C CYS A 748 -28.87 -1.15 -12.67
N SER A 749 -29.39 0.07 -12.86
CA SER A 749 -29.52 1.07 -11.79
C SER A 749 -30.64 0.82 -10.77
N ALA A 750 -31.58 -0.10 -11.03
CA ALA A 750 -32.88 -0.26 -10.34
C ALA A 750 -32.85 -0.37 -8.79
N LEU A 751 -31.71 -0.66 -8.18
CA LEU A 751 -31.50 -0.63 -6.72
C LEU A 751 -30.40 0.31 -6.23
N GLN A 752 -29.49 0.69 -7.13
CA GLN A 752 -28.33 1.53 -6.88
C GLN A 752 -27.61 1.85 -8.19
N ASN A 753 -27.57 3.12 -8.59
CA ASN A 753 -26.66 3.60 -9.62
C ASN A 753 -25.29 3.93 -9.00
N ILE A 754 -24.20 3.37 -9.55
CA ILE A 754 -22.84 3.57 -9.01
C ILE A 754 -22.40 5.05 -9.12
N ARG A 755 -22.74 5.72 -10.22
CA ARG A 755 -22.36 7.13 -10.48
C ARG A 755 -23.11 8.09 -9.55
N GLN A 756 -24.41 7.88 -9.36
CA GLN A 756 -25.22 8.69 -8.43
C GLN A 756 -24.76 8.54 -6.97
N ALA A 757 -24.31 7.35 -6.55
CA ALA A 757 -23.79 7.12 -5.19
C ALA A 757 -22.55 7.98 -4.88
N VAL A 758 -21.65 8.16 -5.86
CA VAL A 758 -20.47 9.06 -5.72
C VAL A 758 -20.93 10.50 -5.45
N LEU A 759 -21.91 10.99 -6.22
CA LEU A 759 -22.45 12.35 -6.08
C LEU A 759 -23.23 12.55 -4.77
N GLN A 760 -23.95 11.52 -4.31
CA GLN A 760 -24.67 11.55 -3.03
C GLN A 760 -23.70 11.69 -1.84
N TYR A 761 -22.64 10.88 -1.79
CA TYR A 761 -21.64 11.00 -0.72
C TYR A 761 -20.84 12.30 -0.80
N ARG A 762 -20.57 12.81 -2.02
CA ARG A 762 -20.01 14.15 -2.22
C ARG A 762 -20.89 15.26 -1.61
N LYS A 763 -22.21 15.18 -1.80
CA LYS A 763 -23.15 16.16 -1.24
C LYS A 763 -23.09 16.18 0.29
N VAL A 764 -23.07 15.01 0.94
CA VAL A 764 -22.95 14.89 2.41
C VAL A 764 -21.60 15.40 2.92
N PHE A 765 -20.49 15.07 2.26
CA PHE A 765 -19.16 15.55 2.66
C PHE A 765 -19.03 17.09 2.65
N ASN A 766 -19.66 17.75 1.67
CA ASN A 766 -19.61 19.20 1.50
C ASN A 766 -20.65 19.98 2.33
N GLN A 767 -21.57 19.31 3.04
CA GLN A 767 -22.49 19.99 3.95
C GLN A 767 -21.76 20.38 5.25
N GLN A 768 -21.52 21.67 5.46
CA GLN A 768 -20.78 22.20 6.62
C GLN A 768 -21.45 21.90 7.97
N HIS A 769 -22.77 21.73 8.01
CA HIS A 769 -23.54 21.47 9.23
C HIS A 769 -23.60 19.98 9.63
N VAL A 770 -22.96 19.08 8.86
CA VAL A 770 -22.90 17.64 9.17
C VAL A 770 -21.72 17.35 10.09
N GLU A 771 -21.93 16.46 11.06
CA GLU A 771 -20.94 15.98 12.03
C GLU A 771 -19.59 15.65 11.36
N PRO A 772 -18.43 16.12 11.88
CA PRO A 772 -17.13 15.84 11.27
C PRO A 772 -16.85 14.34 11.09
N ARG A 773 -17.36 13.50 12.00
CA ARG A 773 -17.28 12.03 11.92
C ARG A 773 -18.08 11.49 10.73
N GLU A 774 -19.28 12.01 10.50
CA GLU A 774 -20.16 11.62 9.39
C GLU A 774 -19.63 12.13 8.05
N ARG A 775 -19.11 13.36 7.98
CA ARG A 775 -18.43 13.89 6.78
C ARG A 775 -17.25 13.01 6.38
N ARG A 776 -16.43 12.56 7.36
CA ARG A 776 -15.31 11.62 7.12
C ARG A 776 -15.79 10.24 6.68
N LEU A 777 -16.91 9.74 7.21
CA LEU A 777 -17.52 8.48 6.78
C LEU A 777 -18.09 8.57 5.34
N ALA A 778 -18.73 9.69 5.00
CA ALA A 778 -19.23 9.96 3.66
C ALA A 778 -18.08 10.05 2.65
N LEU A 779 -16.99 10.76 2.99
CA LEU A 779 -15.78 10.84 2.15
C LEU A 779 -15.18 9.45 1.86
N ASN A 780 -15.03 8.62 2.91
CA ASN A 780 -14.51 7.25 2.76
C ASN A 780 -15.43 6.38 1.90
N ARG A 781 -16.76 6.49 2.04
CA ARG A 781 -17.72 5.76 1.21
C ARG A 781 -17.69 6.25 -0.24
N GLY A 782 -17.70 7.55 -0.47
CA GLY A 782 -17.57 8.15 -1.80
C GLY A 782 -16.33 7.66 -2.55
N ALA A 783 -15.19 7.58 -1.86
CA ALA A 783 -13.93 7.07 -2.41
C ALA A 783 -14.01 5.59 -2.85
N GLU A 784 -14.66 4.70 -2.08
CA GLU A 784 -14.83 3.29 -2.47
C GLU A 784 -15.79 3.11 -3.67
N TYR A 785 -16.84 3.95 -3.79
CA TYR A 785 -17.69 3.98 -5.01
C TYR A 785 -16.94 4.56 -6.22
N LEU A 786 -16.10 5.58 -6.02
CA LEU A 786 -15.26 6.16 -7.07
C LEU A 786 -14.20 5.16 -7.56
N GLU A 787 -13.55 4.42 -6.66
CA GLU A 787 -12.63 3.32 -7.06
C GLU A 787 -13.38 2.21 -7.81
N ARG A 788 -14.60 1.87 -7.39
CA ARG A 788 -15.41 0.87 -8.10
C ARG A 788 -15.70 1.29 -9.53
N TYR A 789 -16.11 2.54 -9.74
CA TYR A 789 -16.35 3.10 -11.07
C TYR A 789 -15.06 3.18 -11.90
N PHE A 790 -13.97 3.69 -11.32
CA PHE A 790 -12.63 3.74 -11.93
C PHE A 790 -12.15 2.36 -12.41
N ARG A 791 -12.33 1.31 -11.60
CA ARG A 791 -11.99 -0.07 -11.99
C ARG A 791 -12.88 -0.63 -13.08
N LEU A 792 -14.16 -0.25 -13.10
CA LEU A 792 -15.07 -0.65 -14.17
C LEU A 792 -14.69 0.03 -15.50
N ILE A 793 -14.22 1.29 -15.49
CA ILE A 793 -13.65 1.96 -16.69
C ILE A 793 -12.42 1.18 -17.19
N ALA A 794 -11.48 0.86 -16.29
CA ALA A 794 -10.30 0.06 -16.66
C ALA A 794 -10.65 -1.35 -17.17
N PHE A 795 -11.68 -1.99 -16.61
CA PHE A 795 -12.16 -3.29 -17.08
C PHE A 795 -12.87 -3.21 -18.43
N ALA A 796 -13.68 -2.18 -18.68
CA ALA A 796 -14.28 -1.93 -19.98
C ALA A 796 -13.21 -1.65 -21.06
N ALA A 797 -12.15 -0.92 -20.73
CA ALA A 797 -11.00 -0.72 -21.62
C ALA A 797 -10.23 -2.03 -21.90
N TYR A 798 -10.01 -2.88 -20.89
CA TYR A 798 -9.45 -4.23 -21.08
C TYR A 798 -10.32 -5.09 -22.01
N LEU A 799 -11.64 -5.13 -21.75
CA LEU A 799 -12.64 -5.77 -22.60
C LEU A 799 -12.85 -5.07 -23.96
N GLY A 800 -12.24 -3.91 -24.19
CA GLY A 800 -12.16 -3.22 -25.49
C GLY A 800 -10.89 -3.60 -26.26
N SER A 801 -9.78 -3.83 -25.57
CA SER A 801 -8.46 -4.13 -26.13
C SER A 801 -8.32 -5.55 -26.71
N GLU A 802 -7.18 -5.83 -27.35
CA GLU A 802 -6.83 -7.16 -27.86
C GLU A 802 -6.54 -8.18 -26.74
N ALA A 803 -6.20 -7.70 -25.54
CA ALA A 803 -5.82 -8.53 -24.40
C ALA A 803 -6.94 -9.44 -23.87
N PHE A 804 -8.18 -9.26 -24.34
CA PHE A 804 -9.30 -10.16 -24.04
C PHE A 804 -9.54 -11.22 -25.11
N ASP A 805 -8.98 -11.11 -26.33
CA ASP A 805 -9.43 -11.94 -27.46
C ASP A 805 -9.13 -13.44 -27.33
N TRP A 806 -8.19 -13.83 -26.45
CA TRP A 806 -8.05 -15.23 -26.01
C TRP A 806 -9.35 -15.80 -25.42
N PHE A 807 -10.10 -15.02 -24.62
CA PHE A 807 -11.39 -15.45 -24.06
C PHE A 807 -12.50 -15.54 -25.11
N CYS A 808 -12.33 -14.90 -26.27
CA CYS A 808 -13.20 -15.03 -27.44
C CYS A 808 -12.72 -16.10 -28.43
N GLY A 809 -11.61 -16.81 -28.13
CA GLY A 809 -11.02 -17.82 -29.02
C GLY A 809 -10.24 -17.25 -30.22
N GLN A 810 -9.82 -15.99 -30.17
CA GLN A 810 -9.18 -15.26 -31.27
C GLN A 810 -7.87 -14.56 -30.87
N GLY A 811 -6.97 -15.26 -30.18
CA GLY A 811 -5.65 -14.70 -29.84
C GLY A 811 -4.61 -15.77 -29.49
N GLU A 812 -3.32 -15.40 -29.55
CA GLU A 812 -2.20 -16.32 -29.28
C GLU A 812 -1.79 -16.36 -27.80
N PHE A 813 -2.01 -15.26 -27.06
CA PHE A 813 -1.51 -15.10 -25.69
C PHE A 813 -2.64 -14.94 -24.65
N ARG A 814 -2.60 -15.79 -23.62
CA ARG A 814 -3.53 -15.76 -22.47
C ARG A 814 -3.20 -14.61 -21.50
N MET A 815 -3.59 -13.40 -21.85
CA MET A 815 -3.59 -12.27 -20.90
C MET A 815 -4.82 -12.33 -19.98
N THR A 816 -4.70 -11.83 -18.74
CA THR A 816 -5.82 -11.65 -17.80
C THR A 816 -5.92 -10.19 -17.38
N PHE A 817 -7.07 -9.75 -16.86
CA PHE A 817 -7.25 -8.38 -16.37
C PHE A 817 -6.30 -8.09 -15.20
N LYS A 818 -6.03 -9.06 -14.33
CA LYS A 818 -4.98 -8.91 -13.31
C LYS A 818 -3.65 -8.58 -13.97
N ASN A 819 -3.17 -9.36 -14.93
CA ASN A 819 -1.83 -9.20 -15.50
C ASN A 819 -1.73 -7.91 -16.35
N TRP A 820 -2.74 -7.64 -17.19
CA TRP A 820 -2.86 -6.40 -17.97
C TRP A 820 -2.84 -5.14 -17.10
N LEU A 821 -3.48 -5.17 -15.93
CA LEU A 821 -3.48 -4.05 -14.98
C LEU A 821 -2.21 -3.99 -14.10
N HIS A 822 -1.30 -4.97 -14.14
CA HIS A 822 0.04 -4.86 -13.55
C HIS A 822 1.03 -4.22 -14.54
N GLN A 823 0.83 -4.41 -15.85
CA GLN A 823 1.62 -3.77 -16.91
C GLN A 823 1.32 -2.27 -17.08
N ARG A 824 0.41 -1.70 -16.27
CA ARG A 824 -0.08 -0.32 -16.32
C ARG A 824 0.06 0.39 -14.97
N PRO A 825 1.30 0.68 -14.51
CA PRO A 825 1.57 1.27 -13.19
C PRO A 825 0.86 2.63 -12.98
N GLU A 826 0.66 3.42 -14.03
CA GLU A 826 -0.04 4.70 -14.03
C GLU A 826 -1.51 4.56 -13.57
N VAL A 827 -2.19 3.48 -13.96
CA VAL A 827 -3.56 3.19 -13.52
C VAL A 827 -3.58 2.74 -12.05
N GLN A 828 -2.55 2.04 -11.58
CA GLN A 828 -2.39 1.69 -10.16
C GLN A 828 -2.09 2.92 -9.29
N ALA A 829 -1.26 3.85 -9.78
CA ALA A 829 -0.91 5.09 -9.09
C ALA A 829 -2.13 6.01 -8.94
N MET A 830 -2.93 6.19 -9.99
CA MET A 830 -4.22 6.90 -9.90
C MET A 830 -5.17 6.25 -8.88
N LYS A 831 -5.30 4.92 -8.86
CA LYS A 831 -6.10 4.19 -7.85
C LYS A 831 -5.62 4.46 -6.42
N TRP A 832 -4.30 4.54 -6.19
CA TRP A 832 -3.76 4.90 -4.88
C TRP A 832 -4.06 6.36 -4.51
N SER A 833 -4.06 7.29 -5.47
CA SER A 833 -4.42 8.69 -5.22
C SER A 833 -5.84 8.86 -4.65
N ILE A 834 -6.84 8.12 -5.17
CA ILE A 834 -8.21 8.05 -4.63
C ILE A 834 -8.21 7.68 -3.14
N ARG A 835 -7.39 6.70 -2.73
CA ARG A 835 -7.33 6.19 -1.35
C ARG A 835 -6.55 7.08 -0.40
N LEU A 836 -5.48 7.73 -0.89
CA LEU A 836 -4.56 8.50 -0.05
C LEU A 836 -5.02 9.95 0.16
N ARG A 837 -5.62 10.59 -0.84
CA ARG A 837 -6.09 11.99 -0.76
C ARG A 837 -7.51 12.16 -1.33
N PRO A 838 -8.52 11.40 -0.87
CA PRO A 838 -9.88 11.41 -1.43
C PRO A 838 -10.50 12.81 -1.46
N GLY A 839 -10.22 13.65 -0.46
CA GLY A 839 -10.76 15.02 -0.37
C GLY A 839 -10.61 15.83 -1.66
N ARG A 840 -9.47 15.70 -2.36
CA ARG A 840 -9.14 16.43 -3.60
C ARG A 840 -10.06 16.12 -4.79
N PHE A 841 -10.86 15.05 -4.72
CA PHE A 841 -11.84 14.68 -5.75
C PHE A 841 -13.28 14.99 -5.34
N PHE A 842 -13.49 15.46 -4.10
CA PHE A 842 -14.81 15.71 -3.53
C PHE A 842 -15.02 17.17 -3.11
N THR A 843 -13.96 17.93 -2.83
CA THR A 843 -14.01 19.39 -2.68
C THR A 843 -14.41 20.08 -3.99
N VAL A 844 -14.87 21.32 -3.88
CA VAL A 844 -15.06 22.25 -4.99
C VAL A 844 -13.81 23.15 -5.04
N PRO A 845 -13.09 23.25 -6.17
CA PRO A 845 -12.06 24.29 -6.36
C PRO A 845 -12.68 25.66 -6.08
N GLU A 846 -12.03 26.47 -5.25
CA GLU A 846 -12.63 27.68 -4.69
C GLU A 846 -12.99 28.71 -5.78
N GLU A 847 -12.32 28.64 -6.94
CA GLU A 847 -12.62 29.42 -8.13
C GLU A 847 -14.08 29.22 -8.62
N LEU A 848 -14.65 28.02 -8.48
CA LEU A 848 -16.03 27.70 -8.91
C LEU A 848 -17.13 28.27 -8.00
N ARG A 849 -16.79 29.13 -7.02
CA ARG A 849 -17.77 29.93 -6.24
C ARG A 849 -17.90 31.38 -6.72
N ALA A 850 -16.96 31.87 -7.52
CA ALA A 850 -16.99 33.26 -8.00
C ALA A 850 -17.88 33.40 -9.25
N PRO A 851 -18.86 34.33 -9.27
CA PRO A 851 -19.49 34.74 -10.51
C PRO A 851 -18.49 35.62 -11.29
N GLN A 852 -17.88 35.07 -12.34
CA GLN A 852 -17.03 35.84 -13.24
C GLN A 852 -17.89 36.60 -14.26
N GLU A 853 -18.09 37.89 -14.03
CA GLU A 853 -18.64 38.81 -15.03
C GLU A 853 -17.51 39.32 -15.94
N SER A 854 -17.30 38.70 -17.11
CA SER A 854 -16.51 39.29 -18.19
C SER A 854 -17.13 39.09 -19.59
N GLN A 855 -17.35 40.23 -20.24
CA GLN A 855 -17.40 40.56 -21.68
C GLN A 855 -17.70 39.44 -22.71
N HIS A 856 -18.60 39.76 -23.65
CA HIS A 856 -19.12 38.89 -24.73
C HIS A 856 -18.11 38.09 -25.59
N GLY A 857 -16.81 38.40 -25.56
CA GLY A 857 -15.79 37.62 -26.27
C GLY A 857 -15.49 36.27 -25.61
N ASP A 858 -15.45 36.21 -24.28
CA ASP A 858 -15.05 35.01 -23.54
C ASP A 858 -16.07 33.88 -23.69
N ALA A 859 -17.36 34.20 -23.63
CA ALA A 859 -18.45 33.21 -23.71
C ALA A 859 -18.42 32.36 -25.00
N VAL A 860 -17.98 32.92 -26.13
CA VAL A 860 -17.86 32.19 -27.40
C VAL A 860 -16.66 31.24 -27.37
N MET A 861 -15.53 31.68 -26.82
CA MET A 861 -14.34 30.83 -26.63
C MET A 861 -14.64 29.69 -25.64
N GLU A 862 -15.31 30.01 -24.54
CA GLU A 862 -15.71 29.05 -23.52
C GLU A 862 -16.69 28.00 -24.07
N ALA A 863 -17.67 28.42 -24.89
CA ALA A 863 -18.61 27.51 -25.54
C ALA A 863 -17.92 26.52 -26.51
N ILE A 864 -16.91 26.99 -27.25
CA ILE A 864 -16.13 26.14 -28.17
C ILE A 864 -15.26 25.14 -27.39
N VAL A 865 -14.60 25.59 -26.32
CA VAL A 865 -13.83 24.70 -25.43
C VAL A 865 -14.74 23.69 -24.70
N LYS A 866 -16.00 24.05 -24.40
CA LYS A 866 -17.04 23.14 -23.88
C LYS A 866 -17.61 22.17 -24.93
N ALA A 867 -17.50 22.49 -26.22
CA ALA A 867 -17.99 21.66 -27.32
C ALA A 867 -17.02 20.55 -27.74
N ARG A 868 -15.70 20.80 -27.65
CA ARG A 868 -14.59 19.88 -28.01
C ARG A 868 -14.85 18.41 -27.64
N ASN A 869 -14.75 17.51 -28.61
CA ASN A 869 -15.03 16.07 -28.45
C ASN A 869 -13.82 15.14 -28.71
N GLY A 870 -12.60 15.69 -28.75
CA GLY A 870 -11.38 14.90 -28.92
C GLY A 870 -11.11 13.92 -27.78
N SER A 871 -10.36 12.85 -28.07
CA SER A 871 -10.04 11.77 -27.13
C SER A 871 -9.07 12.20 -26.02
N VAL A 872 -8.18 13.14 -26.34
CA VAL A 872 -7.26 13.84 -25.44
C VAL A 872 -7.66 15.31 -25.31
N LEU A 873 -7.92 15.99 -26.43
CA LEU A 873 -8.44 17.37 -26.49
C LEU A 873 -9.98 17.40 -26.34
N GLY A 874 -10.47 16.85 -25.24
CA GLY A 874 -11.90 16.82 -24.92
C GLY A 874 -12.42 18.10 -24.25
N LYS A 875 -13.73 18.13 -23.96
CA LYS A 875 -14.45 19.24 -23.30
C LYS A 875 -13.69 19.82 -22.12
N GLY A 876 -13.61 21.15 -22.06
CA GLY A 876 -12.90 21.88 -21.00
C GLY A 876 -11.37 21.92 -21.16
N SER A 877 -10.81 21.40 -22.26
CA SER A 877 -9.35 21.37 -22.48
C SER A 877 -8.89 22.47 -23.43
N ILE A 878 -7.74 23.07 -23.10
CA ILE A 878 -7.10 24.11 -23.90
C ILE A 878 -5.69 23.69 -24.33
N LEU A 879 -5.27 24.16 -25.49
CA LEU A 879 -3.87 24.20 -25.91
C LEU A 879 -3.31 25.58 -25.61
N LYS A 880 -2.26 25.63 -24.80
CA LYS A 880 -1.64 26.85 -24.30
C LYS A 880 -0.17 26.90 -24.71
N MET A 881 0.31 28.05 -25.20
CA MET A 881 1.71 28.23 -25.58
C MET A 881 2.65 28.01 -24.39
N TYR A 882 3.79 27.35 -24.63
CA TYR A 882 4.79 27.07 -23.58
C TYR A 882 5.61 28.29 -23.12
N PHE A 883 5.59 29.37 -23.88
CA PHE A 883 6.27 30.62 -23.56
C PHE A 883 5.35 31.53 -22.74
N PHE A 884 5.89 32.13 -21.69
CA PHE A 884 5.13 32.97 -20.77
C PHE A 884 5.96 34.14 -20.21
N PRO A 885 5.32 35.27 -19.84
CA PRO A 885 6.00 36.40 -19.21
C PRO A 885 6.72 35.98 -17.91
N GLY A 886 7.99 36.37 -17.76
CA GLY A 886 8.79 36.02 -16.58
C GLY A 886 9.44 34.63 -16.61
N GLN A 887 9.32 33.86 -17.69
CA GLN A 887 10.14 32.66 -17.93
C GLN A 887 11.63 33.05 -17.88
N ARG A 888 12.43 32.38 -17.03
CA ARG A 888 13.85 32.74 -16.81
C ARG A 888 14.68 32.55 -18.09
N THR A 889 15.22 33.63 -18.62
CA THR A 889 16.14 33.66 -19.76
C THR A 889 17.63 33.65 -19.37
N SER A 890 17.92 33.55 -18.06
CA SER A 890 19.27 33.73 -17.51
C SER A 890 20.14 32.47 -17.60
N SER A 891 20.95 32.39 -18.66
CA SER A 891 22.06 31.44 -18.78
C SER A 891 23.23 32.07 -19.56
N ASN A 892 24.47 31.64 -19.26
CA ASN A 892 25.66 32.10 -20.01
C ASN A 892 25.66 31.60 -21.47
N ILE A 893 24.86 30.58 -21.77
CA ILE A 893 24.57 30.10 -23.12
C ILE A 893 23.23 30.72 -23.52
N GLN A 894 23.20 31.48 -24.62
CA GLN A 894 21.99 32.00 -25.22
C GLN A 894 21.74 31.23 -26.53
N ILE A 895 20.56 30.61 -26.65
CA ILE A 895 20.11 29.90 -27.85
C ILE A 895 18.73 30.46 -28.22
N HIS A 896 18.56 30.93 -29.45
CA HIS A 896 17.34 31.63 -29.84
C HIS A 896 16.14 30.68 -29.95
N GLY A 897 15.16 30.85 -29.06
CA GLY A 897 13.99 29.98 -28.97
C GLY A 897 14.16 28.74 -28.09
N ALA A 898 15.27 28.61 -27.34
CA ALA A 898 15.44 27.61 -26.27
C ALA A 898 15.78 28.32 -24.94
N PRO A 899 14.82 28.49 -24.01
CA PRO A 899 15.08 29.18 -22.75
C PRO A 899 15.93 28.36 -21.77
N HIS A 900 16.61 29.06 -20.85
CA HIS A 900 17.25 28.48 -19.66
C HIS A 900 18.23 27.32 -19.96
N VAL A 901 19.19 27.56 -20.87
CA VAL A 901 20.18 26.56 -21.31
C VAL A 901 21.35 26.50 -20.34
N TYR A 902 21.34 25.54 -19.43
CA TYR A 902 22.40 25.31 -18.44
C TYR A 902 23.30 24.14 -18.81
N LYS A 903 24.57 24.21 -18.41
CA LYS A 903 25.58 23.14 -18.53
C LYS A 903 26.18 22.87 -17.15
N VAL A 904 26.38 21.60 -16.79
CA VAL A 904 27.08 21.21 -15.57
C VAL A 904 28.60 21.36 -15.75
N ASP A 905 29.26 22.04 -14.83
CA ASP A 905 30.71 22.26 -14.92
C ASP A 905 31.52 20.95 -14.79
N GLY A 906 32.37 20.72 -15.80
CA GLY A 906 33.19 19.52 -15.93
C GLY A 906 32.51 18.30 -16.56
N TYR A 907 31.23 18.38 -16.95
CA TYR A 907 30.51 17.25 -17.58
C TYR A 907 29.87 17.66 -18.93
N PRO A 908 29.67 16.71 -19.87
CA PRO A 908 28.94 16.93 -21.11
C PRO A 908 27.40 16.81 -20.88
N VAL A 909 26.91 17.45 -19.81
CA VAL A 909 25.52 17.34 -19.35
C VAL A 909 24.87 18.73 -19.35
N TYR A 910 23.75 18.83 -20.04
CA TYR A 910 23.04 20.06 -20.33
C TYR A 910 21.55 19.95 -19.98
N SER A 911 20.90 21.08 -19.70
CA SER A 911 19.45 21.18 -19.60
C SER A 911 18.91 22.41 -20.30
N MET A 912 17.68 22.34 -20.80
CA MET A 912 16.94 23.48 -21.32
C MET A 912 15.46 23.44 -20.92
N ALA A 913 14.81 24.61 -20.96
CA ALA A 913 13.35 24.67 -21.02
C ALA A 913 12.85 24.15 -22.38
N THR A 914 11.54 24.02 -22.53
CA THR A 914 10.91 23.56 -23.78
C THR A 914 11.24 24.52 -24.93
N PRO A 915 11.92 24.07 -26.01
CA PRO A 915 12.34 24.94 -27.12
C PRO A 915 11.31 24.97 -28.25
N THR A 916 11.42 25.94 -29.16
CA THR A 916 10.85 25.85 -30.52
C THR A 916 11.63 24.83 -31.37
N ILE A 917 11.09 24.44 -32.52
CA ILE A 917 11.84 23.60 -33.48
C ILE A 917 13.14 24.30 -33.93
N ALA A 918 13.12 25.64 -34.09
CA ALA A 918 14.31 26.42 -34.41
C ALA A 918 15.35 26.39 -33.27
N GLY A 919 14.94 26.64 -32.03
CA GLY A 919 15.82 26.57 -30.86
C GLY A 919 16.40 25.18 -30.61
N ALA A 920 15.65 24.11 -30.96
CA ALA A 920 16.17 22.75 -30.96
C ALA A 920 17.28 22.54 -32.02
N LYS A 921 17.10 23.03 -33.25
CA LYS A 921 18.13 22.99 -34.32
C LYS A 921 19.40 23.73 -33.92
N GLU A 922 19.25 24.89 -33.29
CA GLU A 922 20.36 25.73 -32.83
C GLU A 922 21.10 25.10 -31.65
N MET A 923 20.38 24.56 -30.65
CA MET A 923 21.01 23.84 -29.53
C MET A 923 21.76 22.57 -30.00
N LEU A 924 21.21 21.83 -30.96
CA LEU A 924 21.89 20.66 -31.52
C LEU A 924 23.10 21.03 -32.39
N ALA A 925 23.07 22.18 -33.08
CA ALA A 925 24.24 22.71 -33.77
C ALA A 925 25.34 23.13 -32.77
N TYR A 926 24.96 23.76 -31.66
CA TYR A 926 25.87 24.14 -30.56
C TYR A 926 26.53 22.93 -29.85
N LEU A 927 25.96 21.73 -29.95
CA LEU A 927 26.52 20.48 -29.41
C LEU A 927 27.34 19.66 -30.42
N ASP A 928 27.72 20.24 -31.57
CA ASP A 928 28.40 19.57 -32.70
C ASP A 928 27.65 18.33 -33.23
N ALA A 929 26.32 18.29 -33.08
CA ALA A 929 25.53 17.08 -33.36
C ALA A 929 25.23 16.86 -34.85
N LYS A 930 25.53 17.82 -35.73
CA LYS A 930 25.29 17.73 -37.18
C LYS A 930 26.55 17.28 -37.91
N THR A 931 26.43 16.34 -38.86
CA THR A 931 27.57 15.94 -39.70
C THR A 931 28.07 17.08 -40.58
N PRO A 932 29.33 17.53 -40.44
CA PRO A 932 29.94 18.48 -41.36
C PRO A 932 30.30 17.80 -42.70
N ALA A 933 30.45 18.60 -43.76
CA ALA A 933 30.88 18.11 -45.07
C ALA A 933 32.34 17.62 -45.10
N GLU A 934 33.15 18.00 -44.11
CA GLU A 934 34.60 17.77 -44.06
C GLU A 934 34.98 16.64 -43.07
N GLY A 935 34.46 15.44 -43.31
CA GLY A 935 34.98 14.16 -42.75
C GLY A 935 34.93 13.95 -41.22
N ASN A 936 34.54 14.94 -40.43
CA ASN A 936 34.56 14.88 -38.97
C ASN A 936 33.31 14.17 -38.42
N VAL A 937 33.45 13.38 -37.36
CA VAL A 937 32.35 12.57 -36.81
C VAL A 937 31.44 13.43 -35.93
N ALA A 938 30.15 13.52 -36.27
CA ALA A 938 29.15 14.25 -35.49
C ALA A 938 28.97 13.67 -34.09
N ARG A 939 28.94 14.52 -33.06
CA ARG A 939 28.74 14.10 -31.67
C ARG A 939 27.34 13.53 -31.46
N LYS A 940 27.23 12.33 -30.88
CA LYS A 940 25.92 11.78 -30.52
C LYS A 940 25.34 12.53 -29.31
N VAL A 941 24.12 13.05 -29.43
CA VAL A 941 23.40 13.68 -28.32
C VAL A 941 22.23 12.80 -27.85
N ILE A 942 22.24 12.42 -26.58
CA ILE A 942 21.11 11.75 -25.92
C ILE A 942 20.17 12.83 -25.37
N LEU A 943 19.02 13.02 -25.99
CA LEU A 943 18.03 14.02 -25.61
C LEU A 943 16.91 13.37 -24.79
N THR A 944 16.88 13.67 -23.49
CA THR A 944 15.91 13.11 -22.54
C THR A 944 14.88 14.16 -22.16
N ASP A 945 13.63 13.93 -22.55
CA ASP A 945 12.49 14.79 -22.23
C ASP A 945 11.84 14.34 -20.91
N LEU A 946 11.78 15.24 -19.93
CA LEU A 946 11.31 14.96 -18.56
C LEU A 946 9.84 15.33 -18.32
N ARG A 947 9.06 15.65 -19.36
CA ARG A 947 7.70 16.22 -19.22
C ARG A 947 6.61 15.16 -19.03
N GLU A 948 5.82 15.27 -17.95
CA GLU A 948 4.62 14.45 -17.61
C GLU A 948 3.32 14.91 -18.30
N GLU A 949 3.38 16.01 -19.02
CA GLU A 949 2.28 16.65 -19.73
C GLU A 949 2.43 16.41 -21.23
N ALA A 950 1.30 16.32 -21.95
CA ALA A 950 1.29 16.14 -23.40
C ALA A 950 1.50 17.48 -24.12
N VAL A 951 2.35 17.46 -25.14
CA VAL A 951 2.83 18.59 -25.93
C VAL A 951 2.58 18.35 -27.41
N ALA A 952 2.16 19.39 -28.12
CA ALA A 952 2.12 19.42 -29.58
C ALA A 952 2.88 20.66 -30.09
N TYR A 953 3.66 20.50 -31.16
CA TYR A 953 4.22 21.61 -31.91
C TYR A 953 3.24 22.01 -33.00
N ILE A 954 2.97 23.32 -33.12
CA ILE A 954 2.09 23.94 -34.11
C ILE A 954 2.86 25.15 -34.68
N ASN A 955 3.00 25.25 -36.00
CA ASN A 955 3.77 26.30 -36.68
C ASN A 955 5.19 26.44 -36.09
N GLY A 956 5.82 25.30 -35.74
CA GLY A 956 7.13 25.22 -35.08
C GLY A 956 7.19 25.63 -33.59
N THR A 957 6.06 26.04 -33.01
CA THR A 957 5.93 26.52 -31.63
C THR A 957 5.29 25.46 -30.72
N PRO A 958 5.84 25.18 -29.52
CA PRO A 958 5.29 24.21 -28.58
C PRO A 958 4.06 24.73 -27.81
N PHE A 959 3.02 23.89 -27.77
CA PHE A 959 1.79 24.07 -26.99
C PHE A 959 1.59 22.91 -26.03
N VAL A 960 1.17 23.21 -24.81
CA VAL A 960 0.88 22.27 -23.73
C VAL A 960 -0.62 22.10 -23.53
N LEU A 961 -1.05 20.87 -23.21
CA LEU A 961 -2.41 20.60 -22.76
C LEU A 961 -2.64 21.16 -21.34
N ARG A 962 -3.74 21.91 -21.15
CA ARG A 962 -4.22 22.43 -19.86
C ARG A 962 -5.74 22.29 -19.75
N GLU A 963 -6.27 22.46 -18.55
CA GLU A 963 -7.72 22.51 -18.28
C GLU A 963 -8.15 23.99 -18.20
N LEU A 964 -9.31 24.36 -18.74
CA LEU A 964 -9.75 25.76 -18.88
C LEU A 964 -9.92 26.47 -17.53
N ASN A 965 -10.43 25.77 -16.52
CA ASN A 965 -10.56 26.24 -15.15
C ASN A 965 -9.22 26.27 -14.38
N LYS A 966 -8.16 25.68 -14.94
CA LYS A 966 -6.82 25.58 -14.35
C LYS A 966 -5.74 25.81 -15.42
N PRO A 967 -5.70 27.00 -16.06
CA PRO A 967 -4.91 27.20 -17.26
C PRO A 967 -3.40 27.39 -16.95
N VAL A 968 -3.04 27.65 -15.69
CA VAL A 968 -1.64 27.79 -15.24
C VAL A 968 -1.11 26.52 -14.54
N ASP A 969 -1.95 25.78 -13.81
CA ASP A 969 -1.54 24.55 -13.13
C ASP A 969 -1.00 23.50 -14.11
N THR A 970 0.14 22.88 -13.79
CA THR A 970 0.67 21.74 -14.55
C THR A 970 -0.29 20.54 -14.46
N LEU A 971 -0.60 19.94 -15.61
CA LEU A 971 -1.59 18.88 -15.75
C LEU A 971 -1.03 17.52 -15.25
N LYS A 972 -0.89 17.39 -13.93
CA LYS A 972 -0.17 16.29 -13.26
C LYS A 972 -0.82 14.92 -13.49
N HIS A 973 -0.04 13.97 -13.99
CA HIS A 973 -0.41 12.56 -14.19
C HIS A 973 0.45 11.67 -13.27
N VAL A 974 -0.11 11.25 -12.13
CA VAL A 974 0.64 10.55 -11.08
C VAL A 974 1.17 9.21 -11.60
N GLY A 975 2.49 9.09 -11.76
CA GLY A 975 3.16 7.85 -12.15
C GLY A 975 3.06 7.49 -13.64
N ILE A 976 2.86 8.47 -14.53
CA ILE A 976 2.84 8.25 -15.98
C ILE A 976 4.24 7.84 -16.52
N THR A 977 4.25 7.01 -17.56
CA THR A 977 5.46 6.50 -18.23
C THR A 977 5.66 7.17 -19.59
N GLY A 978 6.90 7.19 -20.09
CA GLY A 978 7.26 7.85 -21.36
C GLY A 978 6.37 7.47 -22.55
N PRO A 979 6.26 6.17 -22.89
CA PRO A 979 5.44 5.72 -24.02
C PRO A 979 3.95 6.07 -23.89
N VAL A 980 3.42 6.16 -22.67
CA VAL A 980 2.03 6.58 -22.44
C VAL A 980 1.85 8.09 -22.70
N VAL A 981 2.85 8.91 -22.40
CA VAL A 981 2.85 10.34 -22.79
C VAL A 981 2.96 10.49 -24.30
N GLU A 982 3.90 9.78 -24.95
CA GLU A 982 4.08 9.82 -26.42
C GLU A 982 2.81 9.40 -27.17
N HIS A 983 2.11 8.37 -26.68
CA HIS A 983 0.82 7.94 -27.21
C HIS A 983 -0.31 8.96 -26.99
N MET A 984 -0.32 9.66 -25.85
CA MET A 984 -1.22 10.80 -25.63
C MET A 984 -0.90 11.98 -26.56
N GLU A 985 0.36 12.19 -26.93
CA GLU A 985 0.78 13.24 -27.86
C GLU A 985 0.40 12.92 -29.31
N ALA A 986 0.48 11.65 -29.72
CA ALA A 986 -0.02 11.19 -31.01
C ALA A 986 -1.53 11.43 -31.16
N ARG A 987 -2.33 10.99 -30.17
CA ARG A 987 -3.79 11.21 -30.17
C ARG A 987 -4.18 12.67 -30.02
N LEU A 988 -3.39 13.47 -29.29
CA LEU A 988 -3.57 14.92 -29.24
C LEU A 988 -3.38 15.56 -30.63
N LYS A 989 -2.40 15.10 -31.42
CA LYS A 989 -2.25 15.51 -32.82
C LYS A 989 -3.44 15.08 -33.69
N GLU A 990 -3.97 13.87 -33.52
CA GLU A 990 -5.16 13.41 -34.24
C GLU A 990 -6.40 14.26 -33.93
N ASP A 991 -6.61 14.62 -32.66
CA ASP A 991 -7.68 15.53 -32.23
C ASP A 991 -7.51 16.94 -32.84
N ILE A 992 -6.30 17.51 -32.78
CA ILE A 992 -5.95 18.81 -33.38
C ILE A 992 -6.29 18.80 -34.88
N LEU A 993 -5.82 17.79 -35.62
CA LEU A 993 -6.06 17.65 -37.06
C LEU A 993 -7.54 17.44 -37.38
N SER A 994 -8.33 16.90 -36.43
CA SER A 994 -9.77 16.72 -36.58
C SER A 994 -10.55 18.03 -36.34
N GLU A 995 -10.17 18.81 -35.31
CA GLU A 995 -10.74 20.14 -35.04
C GLU A 995 -10.46 21.10 -36.22
N ILE A 996 -9.22 21.14 -36.71
CA ILE A 996 -8.82 21.98 -37.86
C ILE A 996 -9.64 21.64 -39.12
N LYS A 997 -9.88 20.35 -39.40
CA LYS A 997 -10.70 19.90 -40.54
C LYS A 997 -12.16 20.35 -40.42
N GLN A 998 -12.72 20.33 -39.21
CA GLN A 998 -14.10 20.75 -38.96
C GLN A 998 -14.26 22.29 -38.97
N ALA A 999 -13.26 23.02 -38.43
CA ALA A 999 -13.27 24.48 -38.31
C ALA A 999 -12.72 25.23 -39.54
N GLY A 1000 -12.40 24.52 -40.62
CA GLY A 1000 -11.97 25.11 -41.90
C GLY A 1000 -10.58 25.75 -41.83
N GLY A 1001 -9.60 25.06 -41.24
CA GLY A 1001 -8.21 25.50 -41.18
C GLY A 1001 -7.84 26.37 -39.97
N ARG A 1002 -8.79 26.66 -39.08
CA ARG A 1002 -8.59 27.54 -37.90
C ARG A 1002 -8.78 26.79 -36.59
N MET A 1003 -8.01 27.17 -35.57
CA MET A 1003 -8.09 26.58 -34.23
C MET A 1003 -7.95 27.62 -33.13
N LEU A 1004 -8.60 27.37 -31.98
CA LEU A 1004 -8.52 28.23 -30.79
C LEU A 1004 -7.35 27.77 -29.88
N LEU A 1005 -6.27 28.56 -29.91
CA LEU A 1005 -5.07 28.42 -29.09
C LEU A 1005 -5.05 29.47 -27.97
N HIS A 1006 -4.19 29.31 -26.96
CA HIS A 1006 -4.12 30.18 -25.78
C HIS A 1006 -2.70 30.60 -25.47
N ARG A 1007 -2.50 31.75 -24.83
CA ARG A 1007 -1.18 32.23 -24.36
C ARG A 1007 -1.29 32.99 -23.05
N GLU A 1008 -0.19 33.11 -22.31
CA GLU A 1008 -0.08 34.00 -21.15
C GLU A 1008 0.19 35.44 -21.59
N GLU A 1009 -0.54 36.41 -21.03
CA GLU A 1009 -0.29 37.83 -21.21
C GLU A 1009 -0.24 38.52 -19.84
N TYR A 1010 0.83 39.27 -19.60
CA TYR A 1010 1.03 40.00 -18.34
C TYR A 1010 0.36 41.37 -18.45
N SER A 1011 -0.60 41.66 -17.57
CA SER A 1011 -1.26 42.95 -17.47
C SER A 1011 -0.46 43.88 -16.54
N PRO A 1012 0.22 44.93 -17.05
CA PRO A 1012 1.02 45.83 -16.21
C PRO A 1012 0.14 46.66 -15.27
N ALA A 1013 -1.14 46.84 -15.60
CA ALA A 1013 -2.11 47.59 -14.81
C ALA A 1013 -2.64 46.81 -13.59
N LEU A 1014 -2.60 45.47 -13.64
CA LEU A 1014 -3.08 44.60 -12.55
C LEU A 1014 -1.94 43.88 -11.81
N ASN A 1015 -0.71 43.89 -12.33
CA ASN A 1015 0.40 43.06 -11.88
C ASN A 1015 0.01 41.57 -11.78
N GLN A 1016 -0.76 41.11 -12.77
CA GLN A 1016 -1.31 39.75 -12.88
C GLN A 1016 -1.14 39.24 -14.31
N VAL A 1017 -0.99 37.93 -14.43
CA VAL A 1017 -0.94 37.23 -15.73
C VAL A 1017 -2.31 36.61 -16.00
N SER A 1018 -2.90 36.94 -17.14
CA SER A 1018 -4.11 36.30 -17.65
C SER A 1018 -3.75 35.27 -18.73
N VAL A 1019 -4.66 34.34 -19.00
CA VAL A 1019 -4.54 33.42 -20.13
C VAL A 1019 -5.62 33.78 -21.14
N ILE A 1020 -5.21 34.27 -22.31
CA ILE A 1020 -6.12 34.71 -23.38
C ILE A 1020 -6.17 33.67 -24.50
N GLY A 1021 -7.36 33.49 -25.08
CA GLY A 1021 -7.56 32.72 -26.30
C GLY A 1021 -7.34 33.57 -27.55
N TYR A 1022 -6.84 32.94 -28.62
CA TYR A 1022 -6.70 33.56 -29.95
C TYR A 1022 -6.85 32.52 -31.06
N TRP A 1023 -7.28 32.96 -32.23
CA TRP A 1023 -7.46 32.11 -33.41
C TRP A 1023 -6.21 32.09 -34.27
N GLU A 1024 -5.74 30.90 -34.61
CA GLU A 1024 -4.58 30.65 -35.48
C GLU A 1024 -5.02 29.86 -36.71
N ASN A 1025 -4.40 30.11 -37.87
CA ASN A 1025 -4.51 29.24 -39.05
C ASN A 1025 -3.46 28.13 -38.95
N ILE A 1026 -3.84 26.88 -39.16
CA ILE A 1026 -2.95 25.72 -39.00
C ILE A 1026 -3.17 24.75 -40.16
N PHE A 1027 -2.09 24.34 -40.83
CA PHE A 1027 -2.13 23.30 -41.86
C PHE A 1027 -1.72 21.93 -41.29
N VAL A 1028 -2.02 20.86 -42.02
CA VAL A 1028 -1.82 19.48 -41.54
C VAL A 1028 -0.34 19.17 -41.24
N ASP A 1029 0.57 19.72 -42.05
CA ASP A 1029 2.01 19.45 -41.95
C ASP A 1029 2.72 20.24 -40.83
N ASP A 1030 2.05 21.27 -40.29
CA ASP A 1030 2.57 22.13 -39.21
C ASP A 1030 2.42 21.51 -37.81
N VAL A 1031 1.59 20.47 -37.68
CA VAL A 1031 1.27 19.81 -36.40
C VAL A 1031 2.17 18.60 -36.18
N LYS A 1032 3.05 18.66 -35.18
CA LYS A 1032 4.03 17.60 -34.89
C LYS A 1032 4.11 17.24 -33.41
N THR A 1033 4.23 15.96 -33.07
CA THR A 1033 4.57 15.53 -31.71
C THR A 1033 6.06 15.79 -31.41
N PRO A 1034 6.49 15.85 -30.15
CA PRO A 1034 7.92 15.92 -29.80
C PRO A 1034 8.74 14.78 -30.44
N ALA A 1035 8.21 13.55 -30.45
CA ALA A 1035 8.87 12.41 -31.07
C ALA A 1035 9.04 12.61 -32.60
N GLU A 1036 8.02 13.11 -33.30
CA GLU A 1036 8.11 13.44 -34.73
C GLU A 1036 9.09 14.59 -35.02
N VAL A 1037 9.17 15.60 -34.14
CA VAL A 1037 10.14 16.70 -34.26
C VAL A 1037 11.56 16.16 -34.17
N TYR A 1038 11.89 15.36 -33.15
CA TYR A 1038 13.24 14.82 -33.00
C TYR A 1038 13.56 13.69 -33.98
N ALA A 1039 12.57 12.96 -34.50
CA ALA A 1039 12.76 12.05 -35.64
C ALA A 1039 13.15 12.85 -36.90
N ALA A 1040 12.38 13.87 -37.27
CA ALA A 1040 12.70 14.71 -38.44
C ALA A 1040 14.06 15.42 -38.32
N LEU A 1041 14.46 15.83 -37.10
CA LEU A 1041 15.80 16.38 -36.85
C LEU A 1041 16.90 15.33 -37.06
N LYS A 1042 16.67 14.07 -36.71
CA LYS A 1042 17.60 12.98 -37.00
C LYS A 1042 17.74 12.75 -38.51
N ASP A 1043 16.63 12.78 -39.24
CA ASP A 1043 16.59 12.66 -40.69
C ASP A 1043 17.25 13.85 -41.42
N GLU A 1044 17.25 15.05 -40.81
CA GLU A 1044 18.03 16.23 -41.25
C GLU A 1044 19.56 16.11 -41.01
N GLY A 1045 20.05 14.96 -40.58
CA GLY A 1045 21.48 14.67 -40.40
C GLY A 1045 22.06 15.07 -39.04
N TYR A 1046 21.22 15.19 -38.00
CA TYR A 1046 21.69 15.36 -36.62
C TYR A 1046 21.80 13.99 -35.92
N ASN A 1047 22.98 13.68 -35.36
CA ASN A 1047 23.27 12.45 -34.63
C ASN A 1047 22.62 12.48 -33.23
N ILE A 1048 21.31 12.21 -33.17
CA ILE A 1048 20.54 12.30 -31.92
C ILE A 1048 19.75 11.03 -31.60
N GLU A 1049 19.49 10.85 -30.32
CA GLU A 1049 18.59 9.84 -29.78
C GLU A 1049 17.62 10.49 -28.79
N TYR A 1050 16.32 10.45 -29.10
CA TYR A 1050 15.26 11.01 -28.27
C TYR A 1050 14.69 9.94 -27.32
N ARG A 1051 14.42 10.32 -26.07
CA ARG A 1051 13.77 9.47 -25.06
C ARG A 1051 12.82 10.30 -24.17
N ARG A 1052 11.58 9.86 -23.94
CA ARG A 1052 10.67 10.47 -22.95
C ARG A 1052 10.75 9.74 -21.60
N ILE A 1053 11.14 10.43 -20.54
CA ILE A 1053 11.28 9.90 -19.16
C ILE A 1053 10.63 10.89 -18.16
N PRO A 1054 9.30 10.85 -17.96
CA PRO A 1054 8.57 11.88 -17.21
C PRO A 1054 8.96 12.02 -15.73
N LEU A 1055 9.46 13.19 -15.33
CA LEU A 1055 10.08 13.43 -14.02
C LEU A 1055 9.90 14.88 -13.50
N THR A 1056 8.72 15.21 -12.97
CA THR A 1056 8.48 16.52 -12.32
C THR A 1056 9.10 16.61 -10.91
N ARG A 1057 9.03 17.80 -10.29
CA ARG A 1057 9.42 18.06 -8.89
C ARG A 1057 8.37 17.51 -7.91
N GLU A 1058 7.10 17.57 -8.29
CA GLU A 1058 5.94 17.20 -7.47
C GLU A 1058 5.61 15.71 -7.50
N ARG A 1059 6.05 14.99 -8.55
CA ARG A 1059 6.11 13.53 -8.58
C ARG A 1059 6.97 13.00 -7.42
N GLU A 1060 6.54 11.87 -6.89
CA GLU A 1060 7.30 11.08 -5.93
C GLU A 1060 8.34 10.25 -6.69
N ALA A 1061 9.63 10.48 -6.41
CA ALA A 1061 10.72 9.79 -7.09
C ALA A 1061 10.76 8.30 -6.70
N LEU A 1062 11.07 7.44 -7.67
CA LEU A 1062 11.19 5.98 -7.51
C LEU A 1062 12.59 5.50 -7.91
N ALA A 1063 13.01 4.32 -7.41
CA ALA A 1063 14.28 3.72 -7.82
C ALA A 1063 14.31 3.38 -9.33
N SER A 1064 13.18 2.99 -9.91
CA SER A 1064 12.99 2.79 -11.35
C SER A 1064 13.25 4.04 -12.19
N ASP A 1065 13.12 5.24 -11.60
CA ASP A 1065 13.35 6.50 -12.32
C ASP A 1065 14.87 6.73 -12.52
N ILE A 1066 15.69 6.23 -11.57
CA ILE A 1066 17.14 6.15 -11.74
C ILE A 1066 17.50 5.11 -12.78
N ASP A 1067 16.90 3.92 -12.77
CA ASP A 1067 17.16 2.91 -13.81
C ASP A 1067 16.83 3.44 -15.22
N ALA A 1068 15.69 4.12 -15.40
CA ALA A 1068 15.31 4.69 -16.69
C ALA A 1068 16.34 5.71 -17.22
N ILE A 1069 16.90 6.56 -16.34
CA ILE A 1069 17.89 7.59 -16.70
C ILE A 1069 19.29 6.98 -16.85
N HIS A 1070 19.66 6.01 -16.01
CA HIS A 1070 20.96 5.37 -15.99
C HIS A 1070 21.17 4.40 -17.17
N TYR A 1071 20.16 3.57 -17.48
CA TYR A 1071 20.19 2.64 -18.61
C TYR A 1071 19.98 3.34 -19.97
N CYS A 1072 20.09 4.67 -20.02
CA CYS A 1072 20.64 5.42 -21.16
C CYS A 1072 22.15 5.15 -21.35
N ARG A 1073 22.54 3.87 -21.33
CA ARG A 1073 23.90 3.44 -21.65
C ARG A 1073 24.10 3.49 -23.16
N ASP A 1074 24.79 4.52 -23.60
CA ASP A 1074 25.53 4.51 -24.86
C ASP A 1074 26.92 5.05 -24.57
N ASP A 1075 27.92 4.17 -24.63
CA ASP A 1075 29.30 4.49 -24.32
C ASP A 1075 29.97 5.31 -25.45
N SER A 1076 29.22 5.66 -26.52
CA SER A 1076 29.56 6.61 -27.59
C SER A 1076 28.87 7.98 -27.49
N ALA A 1077 28.08 8.23 -26.45
CA ALA A 1077 27.37 9.50 -26.25
C ALA A 1077 28.34 10.69 -26.05
N GLY A 1078 28.27 11.67 -26.96
CA GLY A 1078 29.08 12.89 -26.90
C GLY A 1078 28.51 13.97 -25.97
N SER A 1079 27.19 13.98 -25.72
CA SER A 1079 26.53 14.83 -24.72
C SER A 1079 25.14 14.34 -24.32
N HIS A 1080 24.69 14.71 -23.13
CA HIS A 1080 23.33 14.47 -22.62
C HIS A 1080 22.59 15.79 -22.47
N LEU A 1081 21.36 15.89 -23.01
CA LEU A 1081 20.55 17.10 -23.02
C LEU A 1081 19.16 16.82 -22.42
N PHE A 1082 18.85 17.44 -21.29
CA PHE A 1082 17.56 17.28 -20.60
C PHE A 1082 16.57 18.41 -20.94
N VAL A 1083 15.36 18.06 -21.35
CA VAL A 1083 14.27 19.01 -21.63
C VAL A 1083 13.22 18.96 -20.53
N SER A 1084 12.72 20.12 -20.10
CA SER A 1084 11.67 20.23 -19.08
C SER A 1084 10.78 21.46 -19.32
N HIS A 1085 9.78 21.69 -18.45
CA HIS A 1085 8.89 22.86 -18.56
C HIS A 1085 9.66 24.19 -18.44
N THR A 1086 10.64 24.27 -17.54
CA THR A 1086 11.34 25.53 -17.16
C THR A 1086 12.85 25.51 -17.35
N GLY A 1087 13.47 24.35 -17.59
CA GLY A 1087 14.93 24.18 -17.52
C GLY A 1087 15.49 24.23 -16.10
N PHE A 1088 14.64 24.30 -15.07
CA PHE A 1088 15.03 24.54 -13.68
C PHE A 1088 14.22 23.69 -12.67
N GLY A 1089 14.83 23.37 -11.52
CA GLY A 1089 14.24 22.61 -10.43
C GLY A 1089 14.39 21.10 -10.63
N GLY A 1090 13.31 20.42 -11.01
CA GLY A 1090 13.27 18.94 -11.05
C GLY A 1090 14.32 18.29 -11.97
N VAL A 1091 14.74 18.99 -13.02
CA VAL A 1091 15.75 18.53 -13.98
C VAL A 1091 17.14 18.34 -13.36
N ALA A 1092 17.51 19.10 -12.31
CA ALA A 1092 18.79 18.96 -11.64
C ALA A 1092 19.01 17.57 -11.03
N TYR A 1093 17.93 16.88 -10.62
CA TYR A 1093 18.00 15.49 -10.15
C TYR A 1093 18.37 14.51 -11.27
N ALA A 1094 17.83 14.69 -12.48
CA ALA A 1094 18.19 13.87 -13.65
C ALA A 1094 19.63 14.12 -14.11
N MET A 1095 20.06 15.39 -14.09
CA MET A 1095 21.45 15.77 -14.39
C MET A 1095 22.43 15.16 -13.39
N ALA A 1096 22.11 15.23 -12.09
CA ALA A 1096 22.93 14.64 -11.04
C ALA A 1096 23.11 13.12 -11.19
N ILE A 1097 22.08 12.37 -11.61
CA ILE A 1097 22.18 10.92 -11.87
C ILE A 1097 23.24 10.63 -12.94
N ILE A 1098 23.25 11.36 -14.06
CA ILE A 1098 24.26 11.17 -15.12
C ILE A 1098 25.65 11.61 -14.65
N CYS A 1099 25.78 12.74 -13.95
CA CYS A 1099 27.06 13.20 -13.42
C CYS A 1099 27.66 12.23 -12.38
N ILE A 1100 26.83 11.62 -11.52
CA ILE A 1100 27.22 10.58 -10.55
C ILE A 1100 27.80 9.34 -11.24
N ARG A 1101 27.24 8.98 -12.39
CA ARG A 1101 27.72 7.88 -13.23
C ARG A 1101 29.04 8.24 -13.92
N LEU A 1102 29.07 9.35 -14.66
CA LEU A 1102 30.27 9.77 -15.40
C LEU A 1102 31.50 9.97 -14.50
N ASP A 1103 31.30 10.44 -13.27
CA ASP A 1103 32.36 10.52 -12.26
C ASP A 1103 32.83 9.14 -11.75
N ALA A 1104 31.94 8.14 -11.67
CA ALA A 1104 32.34 6.77 -11.35
C ALA A 1104 33.14 6.15 -12.51
N ASP A 1105 32.64 6.29 -13.74
CA ASP A 1105 33.30 5.79 -14.96
C ASP A 1105 34.70 6.41 -15.12
N ALA A 1106 34.85 7.72 -14.88
CA ALA A 1106 36.14 8.40 -14.89
C ALA A 1106 37.09 7.92 -13.77
N LYS A 1107 36.57 7.65 -12.56
CA LYS A 1107 37.37 7.13 -11.43
C LYS A 1107 37.77 5.66 -11.61
N LEU A 1108 37.05 4.88 -12.42
CA LEU A 1108 37.45 3.53 -12.84
C LEU A 1108 38.57 3.56 -13.90
N ALA A 1109 38.64 4.61 -14.72
CA ALA A 1109 39.71 4.80 -15.70
C ALA A 1109 41.02 5.40 -15.11
N SER A 1110 40.99 5.93 -13.88
CA SER A 1110 42.14 6.54 -13.22
C SER A 1110 42.56 5.78 -11.97
N ASP A 1111 43.49 4.84 -12.13
CA ASP A 1111 43.98 4.00 -11.03
C ASP A 1111 44.88 4.81 -10.06
N MET A 1112 44.28 5.33 -8.97
CA MET A 1112 44.90 5.62 -7.65
C MET A 1112 43.94 6.40 -6.73
N PRO A 1113 43.42 5.81 -5.63
CA PRO A 1113 42.63 6.53 -4.64
C PRO A 1113 43.51 7.44 -3.75
N ARG A 1114 43.19 8.74 -3.66
CA ARG A 1114 43.70 9.65 -2.61
C ARG A 1114 42.55 10.18 -1.74
N PRO A 1115 42.58 9.98 -0.41
CA PRO A 1115 41.56 10.53 0.49
C PRO A 1115 41.83 12.00 0.81
N SER A 1116 41.00 12.92 0.30
CA SER A 1116 41.02 14.35 0.64
C SER A 1116 40.00 14.67 1.74
N ALA A 1117 40.38 14.50 3.00
CA ALA A 1117 39.52 14.80 4.15
C ALA A 1117 39.50 16.29 4.48
N PHE A 1118 38.51 17.03 3.96
CA PHE A 1118 38.23 18.41 4.40
C PHE A 1118 37.32 18.41 5.62
N LEU A 1119 37.91 18.64 6.80
CA LEU A 1119 37.21 18.81 8.07
C LEU A 1119 36.85 20.29 8.28
N ASN A 1120 35.58 20.64 8.09
CA ASN A 1120 35.02 21.91 8.58
C ASN A 1120 34.13 21.67 9.81
N GLN A 1121 34.31 22.54 10.80
CA GLN A 1121 33.57 22.57 12.06
C GLN A 1121 32.34 23.47 11.90
N ALA A 1122 31.19 23.06 12.45
CA ALA A 1122 29.88 23.62 12.11
C ALA A 1122 28.91 23.63 13.30
N PHE A 1123 28.07 24.67 13.41
CA PHE A 1123 26.88 24.72 14.28
C PHE A 1123 25.69 23.99 13.63
N ASP A 1124 24.60 23.70 14.36
CA ASP A 1124 23.47 22.93 13.81
C ASP A 1124 22.79 23.58 12.60
N GLU A 1125 22.74 24.93 12.52
CA GLU A 1125 22.29 25.68 11.33
C GLU A 1125 23.14 25.35 10.07
N GLU A 1126 24.42 25.05 10.26
CA GLU A 1126 25.37 24.72 9.20
C GLU A 1126 25.35 23.21 8.89
N ALA A 1127 25.12 22.35 9.89
CA ALA A 1127 24.88 20.93 9.68
C ALA A 1127 23.68 20.67 8.75
N HIS A 1128 22.59 21.44 8.91
CA HIS A 1128 21.42 21.38 8.02
C HIS A 1128 21.72 21.89 6.61
N LYS A 1129 22.56 22.92 6.44
CA LYS A 1129 23.05 23.39 5.12
C LYS A 1129 23.92 22.33 4.43
N MET A 1130 24.75 21.63 5.21
CA MET A 1130 25.58 20.53 4.73
C MET A 1130 24.78 19.24 4.43
N GLY A 1131 23.49 19.18 4.75
CA GLY A 1131 22.65 18.01 4.50
C GLY A 1131 22.87 16.85 5.48
N ASP A 1132 23.46 17.11 6.65
CA ASP A 1132 23.71 16.11 7.70
C ASP A 1132 22.42 15.79 8.51
N TYR A 1133 21.28 15.62 7.82
CA TYR A 1133 19.98 15.27 8.42
C TYR A 1133 19.99 13.88 9.07
N ARG A 1134 19.21 13.68 10.13
CA ARG A 1134 19.22 12.45 10.95
C ARG A 1134 19.03 11.16 10.13
N ASP A 1135 18.08 11.16 9.20
CA ASP A 1135 17.78 9.99 8.37
C ASP A 1135 18.85 9.75 7.28
N ILE A 1136 19.53 10.81 6.81
CA ILE A 1136 20.65 10.72 5.86
C ILE A 1136 21.92 10.23 6.57
N LEU A 1137 22.20 10.68 7.79
CA LEU A 1137 23.29 10.12 8.61
C LEU A 1137 23.05 8.63 8.91
N SER A 1138 21.79 8.23 9.12
CA SER A 1138 21.41 6.83 9.31
C SER A 1138 21.62 6.00 8.04
N LEU A 1139 21.25 6.53 6.87
CA LEU A 1139 21.57 5.93 5.56
C LEU A 1139 23.08 5.72 5.38
N THR A 1140 23.91 6.73 5.66
CA THR A 1140 25.36 6.64 5.38
C THR A 1140 26.10 5.57 6.19
N ARG A 1141 25.57 5.13 7.34
CA ARG A 1141 26.16 4.03 8.13
C ARG A 1141 25.91 2.66 7.48
N VAL A 1142 24.70 2.47 6.95
CA VAL A 1142 24.23 1.22 6.30
C VAL A 1142 24.80 1.05 4.88
N LEU A 1143 25.09 2.15 4.18
CA LEU A 1143 25.73 2.12 2.87
C LEU A 1143 27.23 1.79 2.94
N VAL A 1144 27.70 0.99 1.97
CA VAL A 1144 29.16 0.81 1.76
C VAL A 1144 29.71 2.12 1.21
N CYS A 1145 30.84 2.57 1.76
CA CYS A 1145 31.41 3.89 1.48
C CYS A 1145 30.39 5.05 1.61
N GLY A 1146 29.41 4.93 2.53
CA GLY A 1146 28.28 5.87 2.62
C GLY A 1146 28.66 7.36 2.76
N PRO A 1147 29.57 7.76 3.68
CA PRO A 1147 29.99 9.15 3.80
C PRO A 1147 30.74 9.68 2.57
N LYS A 1148 31.54 8.83 1.91
CA LYS A 1148 32.19 9.16 0.62
C LYS A 1148 31.14 9.36 -0.48
N SER A 1149 30.11 8.50 -0.50
CA SER A 1149 28.99 8.58 -1.43
C SER A 1149 28.17 9.86 -1.23
N LYS A 1150 27.95 10.28 0.03
CA LYS A 1150 27.36 11.60 0.35
C LYS A 1150 28.23 12.74 -0.17
N ALA A 1151 29.54 12.72 0.12
CA ALA A 1151 30.45 13.77 -0.31
C ALA A 1151 30.58 13.88 -1.84
N ASP A 1152 30.68 12.77 -2.58
CA ASP A 1152 30.64 12.78 -4.05
C ASP A 1152 29.34 13.43 -4.57
N VAL A 1153 28.20 13.08 -3.97
CA VAL A 1153 26.86 13.61 -4.34
C VAL A 1153 26.69 15.08 -3.99
N ASP A 1154 27.15 15.53 -2.82
CA ASP A 1154 27.10 16.94 -2.41
C ASP A 1154 27.87 17.82 -3.42
N ASN A 1155 29.07 17.40 -3.83
CA ASN A 1155 29.88 18.07 -4.85
C ASN A 1155 29.19 18.14 -6.23
N ILE A 1156 28.39 17.13 -6.59
CA ILE A 1156 27.65 17.11 -7.86
C ILE A 1156 26.39 17.97 -7.78
N ILE A 1157 25.70 18.01 -6.64
CA ILE A 1157 24.54 18.88 -6.42
C ILE A 1157 24.95 20.36 -6.49
N GLU A 1158 26.10 20.75 -5.94
CA GLU A 1158 26.68 22.10 -6.11
C GLU A 1158 26.89 22.44 -7.60
N ARG A 1159 27.50 21.54 -8.38
CA ARG A 1159 27.71 21.72 -9.84
C ARG A 1159 26.42 21.74 -10.65
N CYS A 1160 25.31 21.26 -10.11
CA CYS A 1160 23.99 21.33 -10.73
C CYS A 1160 23.18 22.56 -10.31
N ALA A 1161 23.67 23.40 -9.39
CA ALA A 1161 22.89 24.47 -8.75
C ALA A 1161 22.25 25.47 -9.73
N GLY A 1162 22.86 25.74 -10.89
CA GLY A 1162 22.28 26.59 -11.93
C GLY A 1162 21.01 26.03 -12.58
N ALA A 1163 20.84 24.70 -12.58
CA ALA A 1163 19.59 24.02 -12.93
C ALA A 1163 18.71 23.73 -11.70
N GLY A 1164 19.21 23.90 -10.47
CA GLY A 1164 18.47 23.74 -9.21
C GLY A 1164 19.31 23.09 -8.10
N HIS A 1165 19.24 23.62 -6.88
CA HIS A 1165 20.01 23.11 -5.73
C HIS A 1165 19.11 22.32 -4.75
N LEU A 1166 19.27 21.00 -4.72
CA LEU A 1166 18.36 20.10 -4.02
C LEU A 1166 18.41 20.23 -2.48
N ARG A 1167 19.56 20.59 -1.90
CA ARG A 1167 19.69 20.83 -0.45
C ARG A 1167 19.03 22.14 -0.03
N ASP A 1168 19.09 23.18 -0.87
CA ASP A 1168 18.36 24.44 -0.63
C ASP A 1168 16.85 24.21 -0.67
N ASP A 1169 16.36 23.38 -1.59
CA ASP A 1169 14.93 23.02 -1.63
C ASP A 1169 14.49 22.39 -0.30
N ILE A 1170 15.24 21.43 0.25
CA ILE A 1170 14.92 20.79 1.55
C ILE A 1170 14.96 21.83 2.68
N LEU A 1171 16.02 22.63 2.76
CA LEU A 1171 16.19 23.68 3.77
C LEU A 1171 15.08 24.75 3.69
N CYS A 1172 14.65 25.09 2.47
CA CYS A 1172 13.58 26.04 2.22
C CYS A 1172 12.22 25.52 2.72
N TYR A 1173 11.90 24.25 2.48
CA TYR A 1173 10.67 23.64 2.99
C TYR A 1173 10.67 23.53 4.52
N SER A 1174 11.79 23.14 5.15
CA SER A 1174 11.92 23.14 6.62
C SER A 1174 11.70 24.55 7.21
N LYS A 1175 12.39 25.57 6.67
CA LYS A 1175 12.24 26.98 7.11
C LYS A 1175 10.87 27.60 6.83
N GLN A 1176 10.06 27.02 5.93
CA GLN A 1176 8.66 27.42 5.73
C GLN A 1176 7.74 26.74 6.75
N LEU A 1177 7.94 25.45 7.04
CA LEU A 1177 7.19 24.71 8.07
C LEU A 1177 7.35 25.32 9.47
N GLN A 1178 8.57 25.76 9.82
CA GLN A 1178 8.88 26.46 11.07
C GLN A 1178 8.11 27.78 11.28
N LYS A 1179 7.64 28.42 10.20
CA LYS A 1179 6.98 29.72 10.25
C LYS A 1179 5.45 29.65 10.33
N PHE A 1180 4.86 28.47 10.19
CA PHE A 1180 3.40 28.29 10.09
C PHE A 1180 2.76 27.88 11.42
N SER A 1181 1.96 28.78 12.00
CA SER A 1181 1.05 28.49 13.11
C SER A 1181 -0.09 27.55 12.69
N ASP A 1182 -0.83 27.01 13.67
CA ASP A 1182 -1.81 25.91 13.50
C ASP A 1182 -3.14 26.30 12.81
N GLY A 1183 -3.11 27.24 11.85
CA GLY A 1183 -4.30 27.74 11.15
C GLY A 1183 -4.64 27.06 9.82
N ASP A 1184 -3.67 26.44 9.14
CA ASP A 1184 -3.85 25.84 7.80
C ASP A 1184 -3.15 24.49 7.68
N ASP A 1185 -3.94 23.42 7.87
CA ASP A 1185 -3.48 22.03 7.75
C ASP A 1185 -3.17 21.61 6.29
N GLU A 1186 -3.83 22.19 5.27
CA GLU A 1186 -3.61 21.75 3.87
C GLU A 1186 -2.31 22.36 3.31
N HIS A 1187 -2.02 23.63 3.58
CA HIS A 1187 -0.74 24.23 3.20
C HIS A 1187 0.44 23.59 3.96
N ARG A 1188 0.27 23.34 5.27
CA ARG A 1188 1.27 22.60 6.07
C ARG A 1188 1.51 21.18 5.54
N ALA A 1189 0.44 20.46 5.16
CA ALA A 1189 0.57 19.14 4.55
C ALA A 1189 1.27 19.18 3.18
N TYR A 1190 1.02 20.22 2.37
CA TYR A 1190 1.70 20.43 1.09
C TYR A 1190 3.20 20.71 1.24
N LEU A 1191 3.59 21.61 2.15
CA LEU A 1191 5.01 21.88 2.43
C LEU A 1191 5.75 20.63 2.92
N THR A 1192 5.10 19.83 3.80
CA THR A 1192 5.63 18.55 4.29
C THR A 1192 5.80 17.53 3.15
N ASP A 1193 4.79 17.39 2.29
CA ASP A 1193 4.81 16.50 1.11
C ASP A 1193 5.95 16.85 0.15
N MET A 1194 6.20 18.14 -0.08
CA MET A 1194 7.27 18.61 -0.97
C MET A 1194 8.67 18.49 -0.32
N GLY A 1195 8.80 18.77 0.97
CA GLY A 1195 10.05 18.59 1.72
C GLY A 1195 10.53 17.13 1.72
N ILE A 1196 9.63 16.18 2.02
CA ILE A 1196 9.94 14.75 2.00
C ILE A 1196 10.31 14.28 0.58
N LYS A 1197 9.67 14.79 -0.47
CA LYS A 1197 10.02 14.48 -1.88
C LYS A 1197 11.38 15.03 -2.30
N ALA A 1198 11.83 16.15 -1.75
CA ALA A 1198 13.18 16.66 -1.97
C ALA A 1198 14.21 15.79 -1.22
N LEU A 1199 13.96 15.47 0.05
CA LEU A 1199 14.81 14.61 0.87
C LEU A 1199 14.93 13.18 0.29
N ARG A 1200 13.85 12.61 -0.27
CA ARG A 1200 13.89 11.31 -0.94
C ARG A 1200 14.74 11.31 -2.21
N ARG A 1201 14.75 12.40 -2.99
CA ARG A 1201 15.68 12.52 -4.14
C ARG A 1201 17.13 12.51 -3.66
N TYR A 1202 17.44 13.22 -2.58
CA TYR A 1202 18.79 13.26 -2.01
C TYR A 1202 19.23 11.89 -1.47
N PHE A 1203 18.34 11.21 -0.72
CA PHE A 1203 18.51 9.81 -0.30
C PHE A 1203 18.84 8.90 -1.49
N PHE A 1204 18.10 9.01 -2.59
CA PHE A 1204 18.32 8.17 -3.77
C PHE A 1204 19.64 8.47 -4.50
N LEU A 1205 20.07 9.74 -4.60
CA LEU A 1205 21.38 10.06 -5.20
C LEU A 1205 22.55 9.45 -4.40
N ILE A 1206 22.53 9.57 -3.06
CA ILE A 1206 23.56 8.99 -2.17
C ILE A 1206 23.55 7.45 -2.30
N THR A 1207 22.37 6.86 -2.33
CA THR A 1207 22.18 5.41 -2.42
C THR A 1207 22.63 4.86 -3.79
N PHE A 1208 22.35 5.58 -4.88
CA PHE A 1208 22.83 5.26 -6.23
C PHE A 1208 24.35 5.42 -6.37
N ARG A 1209 24.95 6.42 -5.71
CA ARG A 1209 26.41 6.53 -5.67
C ARG A 1209 27.06 5.35 -4.93
N SER A 1210 26.45 4.86 -3.84
CA SER A 1210 26.91 3.65 -3.15
C SER A 1210 26.69 2.38 -4.00
N TYR A 1211 25.62 2.31 -4.78
CA TYR A 1211 25.39 1.22 -5.75
C TYR A 1211 26.54 1.09 -6.76
N LEU A 1212 26.98 2.20 -7.36
CA LEU A 1212 28.10 2.23 -8.30
C LEU A 1212 29.46 1.89 -7.65
N TYR A 1213 29.58 1.96 -6.33
CA TYR A 1213 30.74 1.45 -5.59
C TYR A 1213 30.64 -0.05 -5.25
N CYS A 1214 29.44 -0.64 -5.23
CA CYS A 1214 29.21 -2.03 -4.79
C CYS A 1214 29.10 -3.03 -5.95
N THR A 1215 28.80 -2.58 -7.17
CA THR A 1215 28.24 -3.44 -8.22
C THR A 1215 28.91 -3.13 -9.55
N SER A 1216 29.36 -4.15 -10.28
CA SER A 1216 29.73 -3.95 -11.68
C SER A 1216 28.47 -3.60 -12.48
N ALA A 1217 28.58 -2.73 -13.49
CA ALA A 1217 27.42 -2.21 -14.23
C ALA A 1217 26.72 -3.25 -15.16
N ALA A 1218 26.95 -4.54 -14.94
CA ALA A 1218 26.44 -5.65 -15.73
C ALA A 1218 25.50 -6.62 -14.96
N GLU A 1219 25.47 -6.58 -13.62
CA GLU A 1219 24.94 -7.71 -12.82
C GLU A 1219 23.52 -7.51 -12.25
N MET A 1220 23.07 -6.28 -11.99
CA MET A 1220 21.76 -6.01 -11.37
C MET A 1220 21.23 -4.61 -11.73
N GLN A 1221 19.91 -4.36 -11.65
CA GLN A 1221 19.31 -3.02 -11.76
C GLN A 1221 19.24 -2.31 -10.39
N PHE A 1222 19.27 -0.99 -10.36
CA PHE A 1222 19.26 -0.22 -9.11
C PHE A 1222 17.98 -0.42 -8.30
N SER A 1223 16.82 -0.52 -8.95
CA SER A 1223 15.56 -0.91 -8.31
C SER A 1223 15.62 -2.31 -7.69
N SER A 1224 16.15 -3.31 -8.39
CA SER A 1224 16.34 -4.66 -7.84
C SER A 1224 17.31 -4.67 -6.64
N TRP A 1225 18.37 -3.85 -6.69
CA TRP A 1225 19.36 -3.68 -5.62
C TRP A 1225 18.83 -2.89 -4.41
N MET A 1226 17.78 -2.08 -4.61
CA MET A 1226 16.99 -1.46 -3.55
C MET A 1226 16.00 -2.47 -2.93
N ASP A 1227 15.26 -3.22 -3.75
CA ASP A 1227 14.27 -4.21 -3.28
C ASP A 1227 14.93 -5.38 -2.54
N ALA A 1228 16.17 -5.74 -2.91
CA ALA A 1228 16.99 -6.73 -2.20
C ALA A 1228 17.49 -6.27 -0.82
N ARG A 1229 17.30 -5.00 -0.45
CA ARG A 1229 17.74 -4.44 0.85
C ARG A 1229 16.61 -3.67 1.56
N PRO A 1230 15.71 -4.40 2.24
CA PRO A 1230 14.51 -3.83 2.83
C PRO A 1230 14.78 -2.80 3.94
N GLU A 1231 15.98 -2.76 4.52
CA GLU A 1231 16.39 -1.72 5.47
C GLU A 1231 16.49 -0.34 4.80
N LEU A 1232 16.97 -0.27 3.54
CA LEU A 1232 16.95 0.98 2.77
C LEU A 1232 15.53 1.35 2.37
N GLY A 1233 14.71 0.35 2.04
CA GLY A 1233 13.26 0.53 1.87
C GLY A 1233 12.59 1.09 3.13
N HIS A 1234 12.99 0.63 4.33
CA HIS A 1234 12.46 1.12 5.60
C HIS A 1234 12.85 2.59 5.84
N LEU A 1235 14.13 2.93 5.68
CA LEU A 1235 14.60 4.32 5.83
C LEU A 1235 13.90 5.27 4.82
N CYS A 1236 13.86 4.89 3.54
CA CYS A 1236 13.24 5.70 2.47
C CYS A 1236 11.72 5.94 2.68
N ASN A 1237 11.02 5.00 3.31
CA ASN A 1237 9.59 5.12 3.63
C ASN A 1237 9.30 5.88 4.94
N ASN A 1238 10.27 6.02 5.84
CA ASN A 1238 10.11 6.70 7.13
C ASN A 1238 10.77 8.10 7.19
N LEU A 1239 11.33 8.58 6.08
CA LEU A 1239 11.95 9.91 5.94
C LEU A 1239 11.09 11.02 6.54
N ARG A 1240 11.67 11.81 7.44
CA ARG A 1240 11.06 13.00 8.03
C ARG A 1240 11.84 14.25 7.63
N ILE A 1241 11.13 15.36 7.56
CA ILE A 1241 11.76 16.68 7.60
C ILE A 1241 11.71 17.14 9.07
N ASP A 1242 12.87 17.40 9.66
CA ASP A 1242 12.97 17.82 11.04
C ASP A 1242 12.34 19.23 11.22
N LYS A 1243 11.74 19.44 12.40
CA LYS A 1243 11.01 20.67 12.78
C LYS A 1243 11.95 21.69 13.40
#